data_AF-H6SRW7-F1
#
_entry.id   AF-H6SRW7-F1
#
_cell.length_a   1.000
_cell.length_b   1.000
_cell.length_c   1.000
_cell.angle_alpha   90.00
_cell.angle_beta   90.00
_cell.angle_gamma   90.00
#
_symmetry.space_group_name_H-M   'P 1'
#
loop_
_entity.id
_entity.type
_entity.pdbx_description
1 polymer ?
#
loop_
_entity_poly.entity_id
_entity_poly.type
_entity_poly.pdbx_seq_one_letter_code
_entity_poly.pdbx_strand_id
1 'polypeptide(L)'
;MVSLTYRTSDPDWGAGKGAPLTAAEVDRNFHALRLALEQTTGTPGRGIAQIAQDGWDLVLTYSDGSGTRLTLPAPSVQARGAWRAGEAYAPGDFVTREGGAYLCLARHVATPGWWSDQRAGIWATLAGTQSDSPTVHPIATGQLLAWEVPAGLALSVGQWVRVVSKADSTRWMEGEVSAYALSETLWSVTLTPTRASGTGDLADARVVPAVAVSLEGSTTAGAWSRVLSVTSPHTVSADEIGALVVVPAGGTVILSGDGFTAGDALWLETALQGSATLQVASGTLEGGTTALALVSERVWLVHEGDGAWRVAARTTVPGTLEAARPVWRSTISVAAGTSRTVAASDSGARFVLGASAVLSVPTPASLGDGAALWVEGATGASVSAALAGGASALSVAGRRVLLVADVLGAAWVVALNRPVSGEDSSASGTLAAQNADAVVITGGSLSGVVVSGGRAHGVALTHQALGARASAVVFNVAQAASFSLTPTANITVSFSGWSASGLHMVQVELIGGGDRVLTWTGVTWEGGTPPALSTGSGVDTLLFWSRDGGATVYGKMGAAFGDPAHVLGIALVATGGGSGTWARVDKAGNTLSGSDYALGGAAFNTHPVWGNLVPVTIDGQVMIRVPKFYYRVAPAPTGSAQAGKTCWWISDQPLDGFVLHPAFYKDGAPVNQFWVGKYQGSDSGGTKVASVAGVMPLTNISFTDYQARCAARNAGGVTGFMLWSVYQCAALQMLAFIEMGTTDAQGVVGLGRVNEGSPATVNATDVATATYRGIVGLWGNVWQYCDGIRVQASSGVLSVWDRQGNKSWVNTGAVRVDLGYPTSFLSSAGPTHDFRDVFVPGSVTSTYLDAIVPDLTIATTNTAYDRTASLGGAYSMGPNAGIFSIALSETASSYYENTGGRLAKV
;
A
#
# COMPACT_ATOMS: atom_id res chain seq x y z
N MET A 1 -16.46 42.23 28.70
CA MET A 1 -15.80 43.53 29.04
C MET A 1 -14.72 43.20 30.06
N VAL A 2 -13.45 43.28 29.68
CA VAL A 2 -12.34 42.89 30.57
C VAL A 2 -12.08 44.04 31.55
N SER A 3 -12.19 43.77 32.86
CA SER A 3 -11.84 44.73 33.91
C SER A 3 -10.43 44.44 34.40
N LEU A 4 -9.50 45.40 34.24
CA LEU A 4 -8.16 45.32 34.83
C LEU A 4 -8.18 46.01 36.19
N THR A 5 -7.92 45.26 37.26
CA THR A 5 -7.78 45.80 38.62
C THR A 5 -6.36 45.54 39.11
N TYR A 6 -5.59 46.60 39.35
CA TYR A 6 -4.23 46.50 39.88
C TYR A 6 -4.27 46.43 41.42
N ARG A 7 -3.59 45.44 42.00
CA ARG A 7 -3.37 45.32 43.46
C ARG A 7 -1.90 44.97 43.69
N THR A 8 -1.22 45.71 44.56
CA THR A 8 0.13 45.40 45.02
C THR A 8 0.16 45.43 46.55
N SER A 9 0.97 44.54 47.14
CA SER A 9 1.26 44.51 48.59
C SER A 9 2.60 45.18 48.93
N ASP A 10 3.24 45.83 47.96
CA ASP A 10 4.50 46.53 48.14
C ASP A 10 4.30 47.85 48.92
N PRO A 11 4.88 48.00 50.13
CA PRO A 11 4.67 49.17 50.98
C PRO A 11 5.21 50.47 50.39
N ASP A 12 6.13 50.42 49.42
CA ASP A 12 6.74 51.61 48.81
C ASP A 12 5.80 52.31 47.81
N TRP A 13 4.72 51.65 47.41
CA TRP A 13 3.79 52.14 46.36
C TRP A 13 2.42 52.60 46.90
N GLY A 14 2.21 52.56 48.22
CA GLY A 14 0.96 52.98 48.88
C GLY A 14 -0.22 52.03 48.66
N ALA A 15 -1.34 52.27 49.35
CA ALA A 15 -2.49 51.34 49.45
C ALA A 15 -3.29 51.10 48.16
N GLY A 16 -2.84 51.63 47.01
CA GLY A 16 -3.57 51.60 45.75
C GLY A 16 -4.85 52.46 45.76
N LYS A 17 -5.35 52.84 44.58
CA LYS A 17 -6.49 53.78 44.44
C LYS A 17 -7.86 53.15 44.78
N GLY A 18 -7.98 51.82 44.70
CA GLY A 18 -9.23 51.11 45.00
C GLY A 18 -10.44 51.42 44.08
N ALA A 19 -10.25 52.25 43.06
CA ALA A 19 -11.26 52.65 42.07
C ALA A 19 -10.69 52.54 40.64
N PRO A 20 -11.53 52.46 39.59
CA PRO A 20 -11.07 52.41 38.21
C PRO A 20 -10.16 53.61 37.85
N LEU A 21 -9.12 53.35 37.05
CA LEU A 21 -8.22 54.39 36.55
C LEU A 21 -8.96 55.27 35.52
N THR A 22 -8.71 56.58 35.57
CA THR A 22 -9.27 57.54 34.61
C THR A 22 -8.46 57.55 33.31
N ALA A 23 -9.03 58.06 32.21
CA ALA A 23 -8.39 58.06 30.90
C ALA A 23 -7.04 58.82 30.85
N ALA A 24 -6.82 59.79 31.75
CA ALA A 24 -5.57 60.52 31.86
C ALA A 24 -4.47 59.75 32.63
N GLU A 25 -4.85 58.72 33.39
CA GLU A 25 -3.96 57.92 34.23
C GLU A 25 -3.51 56.62 33.53
N VAL A 26 -4.05 56.34 32.33
CA VAL A 26 -3.72 55.16 31.52
C VAL A 26 -2.75 55.60 30.43
N ASP A 27 -1.50 55.16 30.50
CA ASP A 27 -0.52 55.41 29.44
C ASP A 27 -0.72 54.47 28.24
N ARG A 28 -0.01 54.73 27.13
CA ARG A 28 -0.12 53.90 25.91
C ARG A 28 0.26 52.44 26.16
N ASN A 29 1.11 52.15 27.15
CA ASN A 29 1.53 50.79 27.44
C ASN A 29 0.39 50.00 28.09
N PHE A 30 -0.37 50.61 29.02
CA PHE A 30 -1.57 49.98 29.58
C PHE A 30 -2.67 49.80 28.52
N HIS A 31 -2.85 50.75 27.62
CA HIS A 31 -3.80 50.61 26.51
C HIS A 31 -3.38 49.51 25.53
N ALA A 32 -2.09 49.44 25.18
CA ALA A 32 -1.54 48.39 24.33
C ALA A 32 -1.65 47.00 25.00
N LEU A 33 -1.41 46.92 26.31
CA LEU A 33 -1.58 45.68 27.08
C LEU A 33 -3.04 45.24 27.11
N ARG A 34 -4.00 46.17 27.30
CA ARG A 34 -5.43 45.86 27.22
C ARG A 34 -5.81 45.33 25.84
N LEU A 35 -5.37 46.00 24.77
CA LEU A 35 -5.64 45.54 23.39
C LEU A 35 -5.01 44.17 23.11
N ALA A 36 -3.77 43.94 23.58
CA ALA A 36 -3.13 42.63 23.50
C ALA A 36 -3.93 41.58 24.29
N LEU A 37 -4.44 41.92 25.48
CA LEU A 37 -5.23 41.01 26.30
C LEU A 37 -6.58 40.66 25.66
N GLU A 38 -7.25 41.65 25.07
CA GLU A 38 -8.49 41.48 24.30
C GLU A 38 -8.25 40.69 23.00
N GLN A 39 -7.04 40.73 22.43
CA GLN A 39 -6.63 39.87 21.32
C GLN A 39 -6.22 38.45 21.76
N THR A 40 -5.84 38.26 23.02
CA THR A 40 -5.50 36.94 23.60
C THR A 40 -6.67 36.18 24.25
N THR A 41 -7.89 36.72 24.26
CA THR A 41 -9.07 35.90 24.61
C THR A 41 -9.29 34.89 23.49
N GLY A 42 -8.54 33.79 23.59
CA GLY A 42 -8.57 32.68 22.65
C GLY A 42 -9.98 32.14 22.54
N THR A 43 -10.26 31.60 21.36
CA THR A 43 -11.37 30.69 21.10
C THR A 43 -11.56 29.80 22.33
N PRO A 44 -12.79 29.70 22.91
CA PRO A 44 -13.02 28.87 24.08
C PRO A 44 -12.36 27.52 23.83
N GLY A 45 -11.50 27.07 24.76
CA GLY A 45 -10.76 25.84 24.58
C GLY A 45 -11.71 24.75 24.12
N ARG A 46 -11.45 24.18 22.94
CA ARG A 46 -12.30 23.17 22.33
C ARG A 46 -12.15 21.88 23.13
N GLY A 47 -12.95 21.75 24.18
CA GLY A 47 -13.03 20.55 25.00
C GLY A 47 -13.79 19.45 24.27
N ILE A 48 -13.48 18.19 24.58
CA ILE A 48 -14.24 17.05 24.08
C ILE A 48 -15.55 16.97 24.87
N ALA A 49 -16.68 17.12 24.19
CA ALA A 49 -18.00 17.01 24.80
C ALA A 49 -18.48 15.56 24.84
N GLN A 50 -18.15 14.78 23.80
CA GLN A 50 -18.53 13.38 23.71
C GLN A 50 -17.49 12.58 22.94
N ILE A 51 -17.24 11.35 23.40
CA ILE A 51 -16.49 10.32 22.68
C ILE A 51 -17.46 9.18 22.39
N ALA A 52 -17.62 8.83 21.12
CA ALA A 52 -18.48 7.74 20.66
C ALA A 52 -17.73 6.88 19.63
N GLN A 53 -18.24 5.68 19.38
CA GLN A 53 -17.74 4.80 18.32
C GLN A 53 -18.87 4.56 17.31
N ASP A 54 -18.58 4.73 16.02
CA ASP A 54 -19.48 4.49 14.89
C ASP A 54 -18.78 3.55 13.91
N GLY A 55 -19.10 2.26 13.99
CA GLY A 55 -18.35 1.21 13.28
C GLY A 55 -16.88 1.16 13.69
N TRP A 56 -15.97 1.37 12.74
CA TRP A 56 -14.52 1.43 12.96
C TRP A 56 -14.02 2.85 13.27
N ASP A 57 -14.89 3.86 13.29
CA ASP A 57 -14.51 5.23 13.59
C ASP A 57 -14.70 5.55 15.08
N LEU A 58 -13.68 6.14 15.69
CA LEU A 58 -13.82 6.91 16.91
C LEU A 58 -14.34 8.30 16.54
N VAL A 59 -15.53 8.63 16.99
CA VAL A 59 -16.18 9.93 16.75
C VAL A 59 -16.00 10.80 18.00
N LEU A 60 -15.24 11.89 17.85
CA LEU A 60 -15.09 12.91 18.88
C LEU A 60 -16.01 14.08 18.54
N THR A 61 -16.99 14.36 19.40
CA THR A 61 -17.80 15.58 19.33
C THR A 61 -17.25 16.58 20.33
N TYR A 62 -16.98 17.79 19.86
CA TYR A 62 -16.41 18.85 20.68
C TYR A 62 -17.50 19.75 21.27
N SER A 63 -17.13 20.51 22.30
CA SER A 63 -18.00 21.43 23.03
C SER A 63 -18.63 22.55 22.18
N ASP A 64 -18.13 22.79 20.97
CA ASP A 64 -18.67 23.73 19.99
C ASP A 64 -19.65 23.07 18.98
N GLY A 65 -19.95 21.78 19.14
CA GLY A 65 -20.83 21.01 18.26
C GLY A 65 -20.16 20.47 17.00
N SER A 66 -18.89 20.80 16.74
CA SER A 66 -18.12 20.20 15.66
C SER A 66 -17.70 18.76 16.00
N GLY A 67 -17.34 17.96 15.00
CA GLY A 67 -16.89 16.58 15.19
C GLY A 67 -15.67 16.20 14.35
N THR A 68 -14.86 15.29 14.87
CA THR A 68 -13.78 14.62 14.14
C THR A 68 -14.00 13.12 14.19
N ARG A 69 -13.77 12.45 13.06
CA ARG A 69 -13.77 10.98 12.97
C ARG A 69 -12.33 10.51 12.83
N LEU A 70 -11.94 9.53 13.64
CA LEU A 70 -10.66 8.86 13.57
C LEU A 70 -10.91 7.38 13.32
N THR A 71 -10.63 6.90 12.10
CA THR A 71 -10.76 5.48 11.77
C THR A 71 -9.70 4.69 12.53
N LEU A 72 -10.15 3.80 13.42
CA LEU A 72 -9.29 2.91 14.17
C LEU A 72 -8.66 1.88 13.21
N PRO A 73 -7.41 1.42 13.45
CA PRO A 73 -6.78 0.42 12.61
C PRO A 73 -7.67 -0.81 12.49
N ALA A 74 -7.87 -1.31 11.27
CA ALA A 74 -8.55 -2.58 11.06
C ALA A 74 -7.80 -3.68 11.85
N PRO A 75 -8.50 -4.50 12.64
CA PRO A 75 -7.84 -5.51 13.45
C PRO A 75 -7.08 -6.48 12.53
N SER A 76 -5.80 -6.70 12.84
CA SER A 76 -5.02 -7.76 12.21
C SER A 76 -5.70 -9.11 12.47
N VAL A 77 -5.95 -9.91 11.44
CA VAL A 77 -6.43 -11.29 11.64
C VAL A 77 -5.34 -12.08 12.35
N GLN A 78 -5.65 -12.67 13.52
CA GLN A 78 -4.68 -13.41 14.33
C GLN A 78 -5.13 -14.86 14.53
N ALA A 79 -4.35 -15.83 14.06
CA ALA A 79 -4.65 -17.25 14.26
C ALA A 79 -4.36 -17.66 15.71
N ARG A 80 -5.39 -18.14 16.42
CA ARG A 80 -5.34 -18.54 17.85
C ARG A 80 -5.40 -20.06 18.06
N GLY A 81 -5.57 -20.83 17.00
CA GLY A 81 -5.66 -22.30 17.06
C GLY A 81 -7.03 -22.78 17.53
N ALA A 82 -7.08 -23.88 18.29
CA ALA A 82 -8.37 -24.41 18.77
C ALA A 82 -9.02 -23.50 19.82
N TRP A 83 -10.34 -23.30 19.73
CA TRP A 83 -11.09 -22.52 20.72
C TRP A 83 -10.98 -23.13 22.13
N ARG A 84 -10.85 -22.27 23.15
CA ARG A 84 -10.73 -22.67 24.56
C ARG A 84 -11.67 -21.84 25.44
N ALA A 85 -12.39 -22.51 26.33
CA ALA A 85 -13.18 -21.83 27.37
C ALA A 85 -12.26 -21.06 28.33
N GLY A 86 -12.67 -19.86 28.73
CA GLY A 86 -11.93 -18.98 29.64
C GLY A 86 -10.83 -18.16 28.99
N GLU A 87 -10.54 -18.33 27.69
CA GLU A 87 -9.57 -17.49 26.98
C GLU A 87 -10.17 -16.14 26.55
N ALA A 88 -9.33 -15.10 26.54
CA ALA A 88 -9.70 -13.81 25.98
C ALA A 88 -9.46 -13.79 24.46
N TYR A 89 -10.51 -13.46 23.71
CA TYR A 89 -10.48 -13.25 22.26
C TYR A 89 -10.82 -11.79 21.90
N ALA A 90 -10.12 -11.24 20.93
CA ALA A 90 -10.31 -9.91 20.36
C ALA A 90 -10.93 -10.02 18.95
N PRO A 91 -11.61 -8.96 18.46
CA PRO A 91 -12.08 -8.92 17.08
C PRO A 91 -10.92 -9.13 16.10
N GLY A 92 -11.11 -10.02 15.12
CA GLY A 92 -10.05 -10.45 14.20
C GLY A 92 -9.33 -11.73 14.60
N ASP A 93 -9.52 -12.25 15.82
CA ASP A 93 -8.99 -13.57 16.19
C ASP A 93 -9.68 -14.70 15.40
N PHE A 94 -8.90 -15.67 14.94
CA PHE A 94 -9.35 -16.84 14.19
C PHE A 94 -9.14 -18.12 15.01
N VAL A 95 -10.17 -18.97 15.12
CA VAL A 95 -10.12 -20.23 15.88
C VAL A 95 -10.69 -21.41 15.08
N THR A 96 -10.29 -22.63 15.45
CA THR A 96 -10.88 -23.88 14.94
C THR A 96 -11.67 -24.61 16.03
N ARG A 97 -12.82 -25.22 15.67
CA ARG A 97 -13.61 -26.05 16.60
C ARG A 97 -14.41 -27.12 15.85
N GLU A 98 -14.33 -28.37 16.29
CA GLU A 98 -15.17 -29.50 15.81
C GLU A 98 -15.18 -29.72 14.28
N GLY A 99 -14.10 -29.33 13.59
CA GLY A 99 -13.98 -29.42 12.12
C GLY A 99 -14.42 -28.17 11.36
N GLY A 100 -14.82 -27.11 12.07
CA GLY A 100 -15.09 -25.78 11.53
C GLY A 100 -14.03 -24.74 11.88
N ALA A 101 -13.99 -23.66 11.11
CA ALA A 101 -13.13 -22.49 11.27
C ALA A 101 -13.98 -21.23 11.49
N TYR A 102 -13.60 -20.38 12.46
CA TYR A 102 -14.42 -19.27 12.94
C TYR A 102 -13.60 -17.99 13.18
N LEU A 103 -14.21 -16.83 12.90
CA LEU A 103 -13.67 -15.49 13.10
C LEU A 103 -14.38 -14.78 14.26
N CYS A 104 -13.62 -14.22 15.19
CA CYS A 104 -14.11 -13.42 16.30
C CYS A 104 -14.51 -12.02 15.81
N LEU A 105 -15.76 -11.64 16.02
CA LEU A 105 -16.32 -10.35 15.63
C LEU A 105 -16.35 -9.34 16.79
N ALA A 106 -16.34 -9.82 18.04
CA ALA A 106 -16.45 -8.99 19.23
C ALA A 106 -15.50 -9.44 20.36
N ARG A 107 -14.88 -8.49 21.05
CA ARG A 107 -14.00 -8.78 22.19
C ARG A 107 -14.80 -9.45 23.30
N HIS A 108 -14.34 -10.61 23.77
CA HIS A 108 -14.94 -11.31 24.90
C HIS A 108 -13.92 -12.21 25.60
N VAL A 109 -14.24 -12.63 26.82
CA VAL A 109 -13.60 -13.80 27.43
C VAL A 109 -14.56 -14.96 27.21
N ALA A 110 -14.10 -15.98 26.49
CA ALA A 110 -14.90 -17.14 26.13
C ALA A 110 -15.52 -17.74 27.39
N THR A 111 -16.84 -17.75 27.45
CA THR A 111 -17.54 -18.35 28.58
C THR A 111 -17.40 -19.87 28.52
N PRO A 112 -17.74 -20.61 29.59
CA PRO A 112 -17.70 -22.08 29.56
C PRO A 112 -18.56 -22.73 28.45
N GLY A 113 -19.50 -21.98 27.85
CA GLY A 113 -20.39 -22.47 26.80
C GLY A 113 -20.21 -21.73 25.48
N TRP A 114 -19.51 -22.37 24.52
CA TRP A 114 -19.37 -21.92 23.12
C TRP A 114 -20.67 -21.42 22.48
N TRP A 115 -21.78 -22.10 22.75
CA TRP A 115 -23.07 -21.77 22.18
C TRP A 115 -23.65 -20.45 22.68
N SER A 116 -23.23 -19.97 23.85
CA SER A 116 -23.63 -18.63 24.30
C SER A 116 -22.92 -17.55 23.47
N ASP A 117 -21.64 -17.74 23.17
CA ASP A 117 -20.88 -16.83 22.30
C ASP A 117 -21.39 -16.90 20.85
N GLN A 118 -21.72 -18.11 20.36
CA GLN A 118 -22.26 -18.31 19.01
C GLN A 118 -23.66 -17.69 18.84
N ARG A 119 -24.56 -17.81 19.84
CA ARG A 119 -25.89 -17.16 19.83
C ARG A 119 -25.79 -15.64 19.95
N ALA A 120 -24.77 -15.14 20.63
CA ALA A 120 -24.49 -13.71 20.72
C ALA A 120 -23.89 -13.13 19.42
N GLY A 121 -23.68 -13.95 18.39
CA GLY A 121 -23.11 -13.50 17.10
C GLY A 121 -21.63 -13.12 17.19
N ILE A 122 -20.92 -13.59 18.22
CA ILE A 122 -19.52 -13.25 18.46
C ILE A 122 -18.59 -13.97 17.46
N TRP A 123 -19.03 -15.12 16.93
CA TRP A 123 -18.24 -15.96 16.02
C TRP A 123 -18.92 -16.10 14.65
N ALA A 124 -18.20 -15.75 13.58
CA ALA A 124 -18.61 -16.00 12.20
C ALA A 124 -17.92 -17.24 11.63
N THR A 125 -18.68 -18.15 11.02
CA THR A 125 -18.13 -19.35 10.36
C THR A 125 -17.49 -18.98 9.02
N LEU A 126 -16.28 -19.51 8.79
CA LEU A 126 -15.54 -19.33 7.55
C LEU A 126 -15.56 -20.60 6.68
N ALA A 127 -15.53 -21.78 7.30
CA ALA A 127 -15.62 -23.09 6.63
C ALA A 127 -15.94 -24.21 7.63
N GLY A 128 -16.56 -25.31 7.17
CA GLY A 128 -16.75 -26.54 7.97
C GLY A 128 -17.78 -27.50 7.36
N THR A 129 -17.55 -28.80 7.47
CA THR A 129 -18.46 -29.87 6.97
C THR A 129 -19.22 -30.62 8.06
N GLN A 130 -18.92 -30.33 9.33
CA GLN A 130 -19.53 -30.94 10.51
C GLN A 130 -19.51 -29.95 11.68
N SER A 131 -20.38 -30.15 12.67
CA SER A 131 -20.43 -29.33 13.89
C SER A 131 -21.00 -30.12 15.06
N ASP A 132 -20.68 -29.70 16.29
CA ASP A 132 -21.49 -30.06 17.45
C ASP A 132 -22.87 -29.37 17.41
N SER A 133 -23.81 -29.81 18.24
CA SER A 133 -25.13 -29.19 18.43
C SER A 133 -25.49 -29.16 19.92
N PRO A 134 -26.08 -28.07 20.43
CA PRO A 134 -26.59 -28.00 21.80
C PRO A 134 -28.00 -28.60 21.93
N THR A 135 -28.65 -28.96 20.83
CA THR A 135 -30.03 -29.43 20.84
C THR A 135 -30.12 -30.87 21.30
N VAL A 136 -31.05 -31.14 22.22
CA VAL A 136 -31.29 -32.47 22.78
C VAL A 136 -32.59 -33.02 22.22
N HIS A 137 -32.53 -34.22 21.65
CA HIS A 137 -33.69 -34.98 21.22
C HIS A 137 -33.61 -36.43 21.72
N PRO A 138 -34.74 -37.06 22.08
CA PRO A 138 -34.78 -38.50 22.31
C PRO A 138 -34.48 -39.24 21.00
N ILE A 139 -33.78 -40.36 21.09
CA ILE A 139 -33.50 -41.20 19.93
C ILE A 139 -34.81 -41.83 19.44
N ALA A 140 -35.31 -41.35 18.29
CA ALA A 140 -36.54 -41.80 17.66
C ALA A 140 -36.46 -41.67 16.14
N THR A 141 -37.33 -42.38 15.41
CA THR A 141 -37.47 -42.29 13.96
C THR A 141 -38.86 -41.78 13.56
N GLY A 142 -38.98 -41.27 12.33
CA GLY A 142 -40.25 -40.85 11.73
C GLY A 142 -40.79 -39.49 12.21
N GLN A 143 -40.11 -38.83 13.14
CA GLN A 143 -40.45 -37.49 13.61
C GLN A 143 -39.55 -36.44 12.96
N LEU A 144 -40.12 -35.28 12.63
CA LEU A 144 -39.35 -34.14 12.13
C LEU A 144 -38.59 -33.50 13.31
N LEU A 145 -37.26 -33.55 13.26
CA LEU A 145 -36.39 -33.02 14.31
C LEU A 145 -35.48 -31.93 13.73
N ALA A 146 -35.19 -30.93 14.55
CA ALA A 146 -34.38 -29.78 14.20
C ALA A 146 -33.20 -29.67 15.17
N TRP A 147 -31.97 -29.55 14.66
CA TRP A 147 -30.75 -29.36 15.46
C TRP A 147 -30.13 -28.00 15.16
N GLU A 148 -29.74 -27.29 16.21
CA GLU A 148 -29.02 -26.02 16.09
C GLU A 148 -27.57 -26.27 15.65
N VAL A 149 -27.09 -25.48 14.68
CA VAL A 149 -25.71 -25.46 14.19
C VAL A 149 -25.26 -24.04 13.87
N PRO A 150 -23.94 -23.75 13.77
CA PRO A 150 -23.46 -22.47 13.29
C PRO A 150 -23.92 -22.17 11.86
N ALA A 151 -24.06 -20.88 11.55
CA ALA A 151 -24.37 -20.39 10.22
C ALA A 151 -23.27 -20.75 9.22
N GLY A 152 -23.60 -21.09 7.97
CA GLY A 152 -22.60 -21.22 6.89
C GLY A 152 -21.77 -22.50 6.89
N LEU A 153 -22.27 -23.59 7.48
CA LEU A 153 -21.68 -24.92 7.29
C LEU A 153 -22.05 -25.47 5.91
N ALA A 154 -21.20 -26.35 5.37
CA ALA A 154 -21.44 -27.06 4.11
C ALA A 154 -22.46 -28.20 4.27
N LEU A 155 -23.68 -27.87 4.70
CA LEU A 155 -24.83 -28.76 4.77
C LEU A 155 -25.91 -28.31 3.77
N SER A 156 -26.59 -29.25 3.12
CA SER A 156 -27.65 -28.93 2.16
C SER A 156 -28.91 -29.77 2.38
N VAL A 157 -30.06 -29.26 1.96
CA VAL A 157 -31.28 -30.06 1.82
C VAL A 157 -31.01 -31.23 0.87
N GLY A 158 -31.50 -32.43 1.19
CA GLY A 158 -31.21 -33.67 0.47
C GLY A 158 -29.96 -34.41 0.94
N GLN A 159 -29.10 -33.78 1.75
CA GLN A 159 -27.91 -34.44 2.28
C GLN A 159 -28.30 -35.44 3.37
N TRP A 160 -27.72 -36.64 3.30
CA TRP A 160 -27.85 -37.59 4.40
C TRP A 160 -26.89 -37.21 5.53
N VAL A 161 -27.43 -37.04 6.73
CA VAL A 161 -26.64 -36.68 7.91
C VAL A 161 -26.90 -37.67 9.04
N ARG A 162 -25.85 -37.92 9.82
CA ARG A 162 -25.90 -38.65 11.08
C ARG A 162 -25.69 -37.66 12.20
N VAL A 163 -26.63 -37.65 13.12
CA VAL A 163 -26.48 -37.00 14.42
C VAL A 163 -26.03 -38.08 15.40
N VAL A 164 -24.80 -37.97 15.90
CA VAL A 164 -24.13 -39.01 16.68
C VAL A 164 -23.70 -38.48 18.05
N SER A 165 -23.82 -39.32 19.09
CA SER A 165 -23.31 -39.06 20.43
C SER A 165 -21.79 -38.83 20.39
N LYS A 166 -21.32 -37.70 20.93
CA LYS A 166 -19.88 -37.42 21.04
C LYS A 166 -19.20 -38.32 22.08
N ALA A 167 -19.90 -38.66 23.16
CA ALA A 167 -19.36 -39.43 24.26
C ALA A 167 -19.09 -40.88 23.90
N ASP A 168 -19.99 -41.52 23.13
CA ASP A 168 -19.93 -42.97 22.90
C ASP A 168 -19.94 -43.36 21.41
N SER A 169 -20.36 -42.48 20.49
CA SER A 169 -20.48 -42.75 19.05
C SER A 169 -21.39 -43.93 18.64
N THR A 170 -21.99 -44.64 19.59
CA THR A 170 -22.86 -45.81 19.38
C THR A 170 -24.34 -45.43 19.30
N ARG A 171 -24.70 -44.33 19.97
CA ARG A 171 -26.02 -43.72 19.91
C ARG A 171 -26.08 -42.70 18.78
N TRP A 172 -27.02 -42.88 17.85
CA TRP A 172 -27.14 -41.99 16.70
C TRP A 172 -28.53 -42.01 16.06
N MET A 173 -28.83 -40.94 15.32
CA MET A 173 -29.99 -40.81 14.45
C MET A 173 -29.51 -40.39 13.05
N GLU A 174 -30.15 -40.88 12.00
CA GLU A 174 -29.82 -40.57 10.61
C GLU A 174 -31.06 -40.29 9.79
N GLY A 175 -30.93 -39.35 8.88
CA GLY A 175 -31.95 -39.06 7.89
C GLY A 175 -31.50 -37.98 6.93
N GLU A 176 -32.36 -37.72 5.97
CA GLU A 176 -32.17 -36.70 4.95
C GLU A 176 -32.53 -35.33 5.50
N VAL A 177 -31.65 -34.35 5.27
CA VAL A 177 -31.92 -32.95 5.63
C VAL A 177 -33.10 -32.45 4.79
N SER A 178 -34.22 -32.16 5.44
CA SER A 178 -35.42 -31.60 4.82
C SER A 178 -35.43 -30.07 4.80
N ALA A 179 -34.70 -29.42 5.70
CA ALA A 179 -34.49 -27.98 5.70
C ALA A 179 -33.14 -27.60 6.31
N TYR A 180 -32.48 -26.60 5.74
CA TYR A 180 -31.31 -25.94 6.33
C TYR A 180 -31.48 -24.43 6.22
N ALA A 181 -31.87 -23.79 7.33
CA ALA A 181 -32.25 -22.37 7.34
C ALA A 181 -32.01 -21.73 8.71
N LEU A 182 -31.96 -20.40 8.74
CA LEU A 182 -31.91 -19.63 9.97
C LEU A 182 -33.18 -19.90 10.82
N SER A 183 -33.00 -20.37 12.06
CA SER A 183 -34.01 -20.36 13.12
C SER A 183 -33.85 -19.10 13.98
N GLU A 184 -34.71 -18.90 14.98
CA GLU A 184 -34.87 -17.64 15.74
C GLU A 184 -33.57 -16.99 16.27
N THR A 185 -32.45 -17.73 16.41
CA THR A 185 -31.14 -17.16 16.75
C THR A 185 -29.91 -17.84 16.10
N LEU A 186 -30.02 -19.07 15.56
CA LEU A 186 -28.93 -19.84 14.94
C LEU A 186 -29.42 -20.53 13.66
N TRP A 187 -28.56 -21.19 12.90
CA TRP A 187 -29.03 -22.03 11.80
C TRP A 187 -29.53 -23.36 12.33
N SER A 188 -30.54 -23.92 11.67
CA SER A 188 -31.09 -25.22 12.01
C SER A 188 -31.02 -26.18 10.83
N VAL A 189 -30.55 -27.39 11.12
CA VAL A 189 -30.64 -28.55 10.23
C VAL A 189 -31.86 -29.34 10.66
N THR A 190 -32.83 -29.45 9.79
CA THR A 190 -34.04 -30.26 10.01
C THR A 190 -33.93 -31.54 9.21
N LEU A 191 -34.18 -32.68 9.84
CA LEU A 191 -34.37 -33.96 9.15
C LEU A 191 -35.45 -34.78 9.85
N THR A 192 -36.00 -35.75 9.13
CA THR A 192 -36.82 -36.81 9.71
C THR A 192 -35.94 -38.05 9.83
N PRO A 193 -35.49 -38.48 11.03
CA PRO A 193 -34.65 -39.65 11.12
C PRO A 193 -35.38 -40.89 10.62
N THR A 194 -34.76 -41.61 9.69
CA THR A 194 -35.25 -42.88 9.16
C THR A 194 -34.53 -44.07 9.78
N ARG A 195 -33.33 -43.83 10.36
CA ARG A 195 -32.55 -44.84 11.08
C ARG A 195 -32.08 -44.27 12.41
N ALA A 196 -32.01 -45.12 13.41
CA ALA A 196 -31.51 -44.78 14.72
C ALA A 196 -30.86 -45.99 15.40
N SER A 197 -29.93 -45.74 16.30
CA SER A 197 -29.25 -46.76 17.11
C SER A 197 -29.14 -46.29 18.55
N GLY A 198 -29.39 -47.20 19.49
CA GLY A 198 -29.37 -46.93 20.92
C GLY A 198 -30.69 -46.41 21.48
N THR A 199 -30.69 -46.05 22.77
CA THR A 199 -31.85 -45.53 23.51
C THR A 199 -31.46 -44.30 24.36
N GLY A 200 -32.45 -43.53 24.82
CA GLY A 200 -32.25 -42.31 25.60
C GLY A 200 -32.05 -41.06 24.74
N ASP A 201 -31.54 -39.99 25.35
CA ASP A 201 -31.40 -38.68 24.70
C ASP A 201 -30.01 -38.47 24.09
N LEU A 202 -29.96 -37.84 22.90
CA LEU A 202 -28.73 -37.33 22.30
C LEU A 202 -28.46 -35.91 22.81
N ALA A 203 -27.92 -35.80 24.01
CA ALA A 203 -27.63 -34.52 24.67
C ALA A 203 -26.29 -33.87 24.27
N ASP A 204 -25.40 -34.65 23.65
CA ASP A 204 -24.04 -34.27 23.26
C ASP A 204 -23.80 -34.57 21.78
N ALA A 205 -24.70 -34.12 20.93
CA ALA A 205 -24.75 -34.47 19.53
C ALA A 205 -23.64 -33.82 18.69
N ARG A 206 -23.10 -34.58 17.73
CA ARG A 206 -22.36 -34.07 16.56
C ARG A 206 -23.15 -34.36 15.30
N VAL A 207 -23.37 -33.33 14.49
CA VAL A 207 -23.99 -33.45 13.16
C VAL A 207 -22.87 -33.67 12.16
N VAL A 208 -22.85 -34.85 11.54
CA VAL A 208 -21.87 -35.21 10.51
C VAL A 208 -22.57 -35.66 9.23
N PRO A 209 -21.95 -35.46 8.06
CA PRO A 209 -22.36 -36.13 6.84
C PRO A 209 -22.31 -37.65 7.04
N ALA A 210 -23.32 -38.36 6.53
CA ALA A 210 -23.41 -39.81 6.63
C ALA A 210 -23.58 -40.45 5.27
N VAL A 211 -23.07 -41.67 5.12
CA VAL A 211 -23.20 -42.46 3.89
C VAL A 211 -24.37 -43.42 4.05
N ALA A 212 -25.27 -43.46 3.07
CA ALA A 212 -26.31 -44.49 3.01
C ALA A 212 -25.68 -45.88 2.75
N VAL A 213 -25.82 -46.82 3.68
CA VAL A 213 -25.39 -48.23 3.56
C VAL A 213 -26.41 -49.00 2.68
N SER A 214 -26.10 -49.86 1.68
CA SER A 214 -24.98 -50.81 1.41
C SER A 214 -24.91 -51.34 -0.06
N LEU A 215 -23.74 -51.79 -0.55
CA LEU A 215 -23.45 -53.15 -1.08
C LEU A 215 -21.92 -53.37 -1.25
N GLU A 216 -21.49 -54.64 -1.22
CA GLU A 216 -20.16 -55.19 -0.95
C GLU A 216 -18.98 -54.73 -1.85
N GLY A 217 -17.75 -54.71 -1.29
CA GLY A 217 -16.49 -54.63 -2.06
C GLY A 217 -15.52 -53.48 -1.74
N SER A 218 -15.39 -53.06 -0.47
CA SER A 218 -14.54 -51.94 -0.05
C SER A 218 -13.04 -52.31 0.04
N THR A 219 -12.18 -51.51 -0.60
CA THR A 219 -10.87 -51.15 -0.01
C THR A 219 -10.56 -49.65 -0.16
N THR A 220 -10.94 -48.92 0.90
CA THR A 220 -10.36 -47.68 1.45
C THR A 220 -10.56 -46.31 0.77
N ALA A 221 -11.12 -45.42 1.60
CA ALA A 221 -11.00 -43.96 1.69
C ALA A 221 -12.00 -43.07 0.92
N GLY A 222 -13.17 -42.85 1.55
CA GLY A 222 -13.74 -41.52 1.79
C GLY A 222 -14.47 -40.83 0.63
N ALA A 223 -15.76 -40.53 0.84
CA ALA A 223 -16.65 -39.66 0.04
C ALA A 223 -17.35 -40.24 -1.20
N TRP A 224 -17.08 -41.49 -1.61
CA TRP A 224 -17.78 -42.15 -2.72
C TRP A 224 -18.20 -43.60 -2.40
N SER A 225 -19.26 -44.07 -3.04
CA SER A 225 -19.88 -45.39 -2.85
C SER A 225 -19.05 -46.54 -3.44
N ARG A 226 -18.33 -46.31 -4.55
CA ARG A 226 -17.40 -47.24 -5.22
C ARG A 226 -16.44 -46.48 -6.16
N VAL A 227 -15.36 -47.11 -6.64
CA VAL A 227 -14.44 -46.56 -7.66
C VAL A 227 -14.58 -47.34 -8.97
N LEU A 228 -14.74 -46.64 -10.10
CA LEU A 228 -14.98 -47.21 -11.41
C LEU A 228 -13.94 -46.68 -12.41
N SER A 229 -13.08 -47.55 -12.92
CA SER A 229 -12.18 -47.21 -14.03
C SER A 229 -12.88 -47.47 -15.36
N VAL A 230 -13.04 -46.43 -16.18
CA VAL A 230 -13.90 -46.48 -17.36
C VAL A 230 -13.12 -46.38 -18.68
N THR A 231 -13.70 -46.88 -19.78
CA THR A 231 -13.14 -46.76 -21.13
C THR A 231 -13.75 -45.58 -21.87
N SER A 232 -12.99 -44.88 -22.71
CA SER A 232 -13.48 -43.72 -23.46
C SER A 232 -14.11 -44.09 -24.81
N PRO A 233 -15.27 -43.52 -25.20
CA PRO A 233 -16.14 -42.67 -24.39
C PRO A 233 -16.99 -43.50 -23.40
N HIS A 234 -17.12 -43.04 -22.16
CA HIS A 234 -17.97 -43.67 -21.14
C HIS A 234 -19.25 -42.88 -20.95
N THR A 235 -20.42 -43.50 -20.95
CA THR A 235 -21.67 -42.82 -20.58
C THR A 235 -22.06 -43.20 -19.16
N VAL A 236 -22.21 -42.20 -18.30
CA VAL A 236 -22.58 -42.39 -16.89
C VAL A 236 -24.03 -42.82 -16.80
N SER A 237 -24.28 -43.90 -16.07
CA SER A 237 -25.61 -44.39 -15.75
C SER A 237 -26.03 -44.04 -14.31
N ALA A 238 -27.33 -44.07 -14.03
CA ALA A 238 -27.89 -43.71 -12.72
C ALA A 238 -27.35 -44.56 -11.55
N ASP A 239 -26.91 -45.80 -11.80
CA ASP A 239 -26.30 -46.66 -10.77
C ASP A 239 -24.85 -46.25 -10.41
N GLU A 240 -24.23 -45.36 -11.18
CA GLU A 240 -22.89 -44.83 -10.92
C GLU A 240 -22.92 -43.56 -10.03
N ILE A 241 -24.11 -43.10 -9.62
CA ILE A 241 -24.27 -42.01 -8.66
C ILE A 241 -23.60 -42.36 -7.33
N GLY A 242 -22.86 -41.38 -6.81
CA GLY A 242 -22.02 -41.49 -5.63
C GLY A 242 -20.68 -42.17 -5.88
N ALA A 243 -20.39 -42.71 -7.07
CA ALA A 243 -19.10 -43.35 -7.37
C ALA A 243 -18.01 -42.32 -7.74
N LEU A 244 -16.75 -42.74 -7.64
CA LEU A 244 -15.59 -42.09 -8.25
C LEU A 244 -15.30 -42.74 -9.61
N VAL A 245 -15.54 -42.01 -10.68
CA VAL A 245 -15.27 -42.45 -12.06
C VAL A 245 -13.89 -41.96 -12.48
N VAL A 246 -12.97 -42.90 -12.72
CA VAL A 246 -11.58 -42.63 -13.10
C VAL A 246 -11.44 -42.73 -14.61
N VAL A 247 -11.02 -41.62 -15.23
CA VAL A 247 -11.01 -41.45 -16.69
C VAL A 247 -9.59 -41.53 -17.25
N PRO A 248 -9.34 -42.31 -18.31
CA PRO A 248 -8.03 -42.37 -18.95
C PRO A 248 -7.64 -41.04 -19.59
N ALA A 249 -6.34 -40.79 -19.75
CA ALA A 249 -5.84 -39.60 -20.43
C ALA A 249 -6.36 -39.54 -21.89
N GLY A 250 -6.84 -38.37 -22.30
CA GLY A 250 -7.54 -38.12 -23.55
C GLY A 250 -8.99 -38.61 -23.57
N GLY A 251 -9.50 -39.19 -22.48
CA GLY A 251 -10.81 -39.85 -22.44
C GLY A 251 -12.00 -38.89 -22.35
N THR A 252 -13.16 -39.34 -22.82
CA THR A 252 -14.43 -38.63 -22.74
C THR A 252 -15.41 -39.34 -21.81
N VAL A 253 -16.05 -38.61 -20.90
CA VAL A 253 -17.18 -39.07 -20.10
C VAL A 253 -18.42 -38.30 -20.49
N ILE A 254 -19.54 -38.98 -20.68
CA ILE A 254 -20.82 -38.44 -21.12
C ILE A 254 -21.83 -38.65 -20.00
N LEU A 255 -22.39 -37.60 -19.44
CA LEU A 255 -23.51 -37.64 -18.50
C LEU A 255 -24.79 -37.74 -19.32
N SER A 256 -25.61 -38.78 -19.18
CA SER A 256 -26.93 -38.75 -19.81
C SER A 256 -27.77 -37.66 -19.16
N GLY A 257 -28.55 -36.89 -19.93
CA GLY A 257 -29.46 -35.89 -19.35
C GLY A 257 -30.75 -36.50 -18.82
N ASP A 258 -31.02 -37.76 -19.15
CA ASP A 258 -32.18 -38.52 -18.71
C ASP A 258 -31.76 -39.55 -17.65
N GLY A 259 -32.62 -39.78 -16.65
CA GLY A 259 -32.43 -40.81 -15.62
C GLY A 259 -31.81 -40.34 -14.30
N PHE A 260 -31.52 -39.04 -14.14
CA PHE A 260 -30.98 -38.44 -12.91
C PHE A 260 -31.98 -37.45 -12.30
N THR A 261 -31.94 -37.34 -10.97
CA THR A 261 -32.78 -36.44 -10.18
C THR A 261 -31.95 -35.29 -9.58
N ALA A 262 -32.59 -34.17 -9.24
CA ALA A 262 -31.87 -33.04 -8.65
C ALA A 262 -31.27 -33.46 -7.29
N GLY A 263 -29.97 -33.22 -7.10
CA GLY A 263 -29.21 -33.66 -5.93
C GLY A 263 -28.31 -34.88 -6.18
N ASP A 264 -28.54 -35.64 -7.25
CA ASP A 264 -27.67 -36.76 -7.60
C ASP A 264 -26.25 -36.28 -7.88
N ALA A 265 -25.24 -36.95 -7.32
CA ALA A 265 -23.87 -36.44 -7.36
C ALA A 265 -22.88 -37.55 -7.64
N LEU A 266 -21.79 -37.24 -8.35
CA LEU A 266 -20.71 -38.19 -8.63
C LEU A 266 -19.36 -37.51 -8.66
N TRP A 267 -18.30 -38.28 -8.46
CA TRP A 267 -16.93 -37.78 -8.55
C TRP A 267 -16.27 -38.26 -9.84
N LEU A 268 -15.50 -37.41 -10.48
CA LEU A 268 -14.64 -37.75 -11.61
C LEU A 268 -13.20 -37.48 -11.25
N GLU A 269 -12.29 -38.33 -11.69
CA GLU A 269 -10.85 -38.09 -11.59
C GLU A 269 -10.17 -38.39 -12.92
N THR A 270 -9.32 -37.45 -13.36
CA THR A 270 -8.47 -37.66 -14.54
C THR A 270 -7.16 -38.34 -14.18
N ALA A 271 -6.60 -39.12 -15.10
CA ALA A 271 -5.24 -39.65 -14.95
C ALA A 271 -4.21 -38.55 -14.61
N LEU A 272 -3.23 -38.88 -13.76
CA LEU A 272 -2.13 -37.99 -13.38
C LEU A 272 -1.38 -37.49 -14.63
N GLN A 273 -1.21 -36.17 -14.77
CA GLN A 273 -0.65 -35.52 -15.97
C GLN A 273 -1.46 -35.70 -17.27
N GLY A 274 -2.69 -36.23 -17.18
CA GLY A 274 -3.61 -36.41 -18.32
C GLY A 274 -4.72 -35.35 -18.36
N SER A 275 -5.35 -35.23 -19.53
CA SER A 275 -6.57 -34.44 -19.73
C SER A 275 -7.76 -35.33 -20.06
N ALA A 276 -8.98 -34.98 -19.66
CA ALA A 276 -10.22 -35.67 -20.06
C ALA A 276 -11.29 -34.65 -20.45
N THR A 277 -12.34 -35.09 -21.14
CA THR A 277 -13.49 -34.27 -21.49
C THR A 277 -14.75 -34.83 -20.84
N LEU A 278 -15.41 -34.04 -20.01
CA LEU A 278 -16.76 -34.31 -19.54
C LEU A 278 -17.77 -33.70 -20.51
N GLN A 279 -18.83 -34.42 -20.86
CA GLN A 279 -19.90 -33.97 -21.75
C GLN A 279 -21.25 -34.33 -21.14
N VAL A 280 -22.31 -33.61 -21.49
CA VAL A 280 -23.71 -34.00 -21.22
C VAL A 280 -24.37 -34.36 -22.55
N ALA A 281 -25.04 -35.51 -22.62
CA ALA A 281 -25.75 -35.96 -23.82
C ALA A 281 -27.02 -35.15 -24.09
N SER A 282 -27.70 -34.73 -23.02
CA SER A 282 -28.87 -33.84 -23.04
C SER A 282 -28.84 -32.96 -21.77
N GLY A 283 -29.42 -31.75 -21.84
CA GLY A 283 -29.39 -30.79 -20.74
C GLY A 283 -28.12 -29.92 -20.70
N THR A 284 -27.68 -29.51 -19.51
CA THR A 284 -26.58 -28.56 -19.35
C THR A 284 -25.58 -28.98 -18.28
N LEU A 285 -24.38 -28.43 -18.32
CA LEU A 285 -23.30 -28.63 -17.37
C LEU A 285 -22.75 -27.26 -16.99
N GLU A 286 -22.52 -26.99 -15.71
CA GLU A 286 -21.91 -25.76 -15.18
C GLU A 286 -22.49 -24.48 -15.80
N GLY A 287 -23.71 -24.12 -15.42
CA GLY A 287 -24.34 -22.89 -15.89
C GLY A 287 -24.53 -22.88 -17.41
N GLY A 288 -25.03 -23.95 -18.03
CA GLY A 288 -25.46 -23.91 -19.43
C GLY A 288 -24.45 -24.36 -20.50
N THR A 289 -23.34 -25.00 -20.15
CA THR A 289 -22.43 -25.62 -21.15
C THR A 289 -22.86 -27.04 -21.47
N THR A 290 -22.30 -27.66 -22.51
CA THR A 290 -22.53 -29.09 -22.80
C THR A 290 -21.28 -29.96 -22.62
N ALA A 291 -20.12 -29.35 -22.34
CA ALA A 291 -18.86 -30.05 -22.15
C ALA A 291 -17.85 -29.22 -21.34
N LEU A 292 -16.97 -29.91 -20.62
CA LEU A 292 -15.94 -29.35 -19.75
C LEU A 292 -14.64 -30.16 -19.88
N ALA A 293 -13.51 -29.47 -20.11
CA ALA A 293 -12.19 -30.10 -20.10
C ALA A 293 -11.63 -30.18 -18.67
N LEU A 294 -11.07 -31.33 -18.33
CA LEU A 294 -10.47 -31.64 -17.03
C LEU A 294 -8.98 -31.94 -17.21
N VAL A 295 -8.08 -31.43 -16.36
CA VAL A 295 -6.63 -31.70 -16.44
C VAL A 295 -6.02 -31.98 -15.07
N SER A 296 -5.59 -33.24 -14.85
CA SER A 296 -4.96 -33.69 -13.60
C SER A 296 -5.74 -33.28 -12.34
N GLU A 297 -7.07 -33.29 -12.44
CA GLU A 297 -7.98 -32.80 -11.42
C GLU A 297 -9.04 -33.85 -11.09
N ARG A 298 -9.52 -33.77 -9.85
CA ARG A 298 -10.67 -34.49 -9.32
C ARG A 298 -11.82 -33.50 -9.17
N VAL A 299 -12.99 -33.87 -9.65
CA VAL A 299 -14.15 -32.99 -9.81
C VAL A 299 -15.38 -33.62 -9.18
N TRP A 300 -16.09 -32.86 -8.37
CA TRP A 300 -17.37 -33.25 -7.80
C TRP A 300 -18.50 -32.64 -8.62
N LEU A 301 -19.40 -33.47 -9.14
CA LEU A 301 -20.55 -33.05 -9.91
C LEU A 301 -21.84 -33.28 -9.13
N VAL A 302 -22.81 -32.38 -9.30
CA VAL A 302 -24.17 -32.51 -8.75
C VAL A 302 -25.18 -32.16 -9.84
N HIS A 303 -26.15 -33.02 -10.07
CA HIS A 303 -27.28 -32.81 -10.96
C HIS A 303 -28.25 -31.83 -10.30
N GLU A 304 -28.69 -30.80 -11.02
CA GLU A 304 -29.59 -29.75 -10.55
C GLU A 304 -31.06 -30.00 -10.96
N GLY A 305 -31.33 -31.07 -11.72
CA GLY A 305 -32.64 -31.34 -12.32
C GLY A 305 -32.71 -30.87 -13.78
N ASP A 306 -33.73 -31.30 -14.52
CA ASP A 306 -33.98 -30.94 -15.93
C ASP A 306 -32.76 -31.17 -16.87
N GLY A 307 -31.98 -32.23 -16.59
CA GLY A 307 -30.75 -32.58 -17.32
C GLY A 307 -29.55 -31.67 -17.03
N ALA A 308 -29.65 -30.75 -16.06
CA ALA A 308 -28.58 -29.83 -15.70
C ALA A 308 -27.64 -30.44 -14.64
N TRP A 309 -26.34 -30.25 -14.79
CA TRP A 309 -25.28 -30.69 -13.89
C TRP A 309 -24.39 -29.50 -13.50
N ARG A 310 -23.82 -29.48 -12.30
CA ARG A 310 -22.89 -28.44 -11.81
C ARG A 310 -21.61 -29.06 -11.27
N VAL A 311 -20.49 -28.36 -11.35
CA VAL A 311 -19.30 -28.73 -10.56
C VAL A 311 -19.42 -28.07 -9.18
N ALA A 312 -19.52 -28.90 -8.15
CA ALA A 312 -19.60 -28.46 -6.77
C ALA A 312 -18.21 -28.22 -6.16
N ALA A 313 -17.19 -28.96 -6.59
CA ALA A 313 -15.81 -28.77 -6.13
C ALA A 313 -14.78 -29.30 -7.15
N ARG A 314 -13.57 -28.74 -7.11
CA ARG A 314 -12.41 -29.22 -7.88
C ARG A 314 -11.19 -29.29 -6.96
N THR A 315 -10.40 -30.35 -7.08
CA THR A 315 -9.14 -30.52 -6.36
C THR A 315 -8.08 -31.11 -7.28
N THR A 316 -6.82 -30.71 -7.10
CA THR A 316 -5.71 -31.25 -7.90
C THR A 316 -5.40 -32.69 -7.46
N VAL A 317 -5.09 -33.58 -8.42
CA VAL A 317 -4.73 -34.97 -8.09
C VAL A 317 -3.38 -34.98 -7.34
N PRO A 318 -3.28 -35.65 -6.18
CA PRO A 318 -2.03 -35.72 -5.42
C PRO A 318 -0.84 -36.18 -6.28
N GLY A 319 0.26 -35.40 -6.26
CA GLY A 319 1.47 -35.69 -7.06
C GLY A 319 1.74 -34.72 -8.22
N THR A 320 0.87 -33.74 -8.47
CA THR A 320 1.14 -32.61 -9.38
C THR A 320 2.08 -31.58 -8.76
N LEU A 321 3.15 -31.20 -9.47
CA LEU A 321 4.04 -30.09 -9.14
C LEU A 321 3.28 -28.76 -9.30
N GLU A 322 2.94 -28.08 -8.21
CA GLU A 322 2.16 -26.84 -8.25
C GLU A 322 2.94 -25.62 -8.78
N ALA A 323 2.39 -24.98 -9.80
CA ALA A 323 2.38 -23.52 -9.91
C ALA A 323 0.95 -23.07 -9.64
N ALA A 324 0.72 -22.32 -8.56
CA ALA A 324 -0.59 -21.82 -8.17
C ALA A 324 -1.31 -21.16 -9.36
N ARG A 325 -2.40 -21.76 -9.83
CA ARG A 325 -3.33 -21.15 -10.80
C ARG A 325 -4.59 -20.69 -10.08
N PRO A 326 -5.17 -19.52 -10.44
CA PRO A 326 -6.37 -19.00 -9.78
C PRO A 326 -7.55 -19.95 -9.96
N VAL A 327 -8.30 -20.19 -8.88
CA VAL A 327 -9.46 -21.10 -8.85
C VAL A 327 -10.69 -20.35 -9.39
N TRP A 328 -11.19 -20.73 -10.57
CA TRP A 328 -12.49 -20.27 -11.09
C TRP A 328 -13.57 -21.34 -10.85
N ARG A 329 -14.83 -20.93 -10.67
CA ARG A 329 -15.93 -21.82 -10.28
C ARG A 329 -16.34 -22.78 -11.40
N SER A 330 -16.39 -22.28 -12.63
CA SER A 330 -16.76 -23.03 -13.84
C SER A 330 -16.04 -22.55 -15.08
N THR A 331 -16.00 -23.36 -16.16
CA THR A 331 -15.51 -22.91 -17.49
C THR A 331 -16.61 -23.04 -18.54
N ILE A 332 -16.88 -21.94 -19.26
CA ILE A 332 -18.01 -21.80 -20.17
C ILE A 332 -17.54 -21.50 -21.60
N SER A 333 -17.59 -22.50 -22.48
CA SER A 333 -17.21 -22.32 -23.88
C SER A 333 -18.33 -21.70 -24.72
N VAL A 334 -18.00 -20.71 -25.55
CA VAL A 334 -18.91 -20.08 -26.52
C VAL A 334 -18.38 -20.40 -27.92
N ALA A 335 -19.18 -21.07 -28.74
CA ALA A 335 -18.73 -21.54 -30.04
C ALA A 335 -18.40 -20.39 -31.00
N ALA A 336 -17.48 -20.63 -31.94
CA ALA A 336 -17.09 -19.66 -32.97
C ALA A 336 -18.33 -19.11 -33.72
N GLY A 337 -18.39 -17.80 -33.91
CA GLY A 337 -19.48 -17.10 -34.61
C GLY A 337 -20.82 -17.05 -33.89
N THR A 338 -20.91 -17.48 -32.63
CA THR A 338 -22.16 -17.50 -31.84
C THR A 338 -22.19 -16.40 -30.77
N SER A 339 -23.39 -16.04 -30.28
CA SER A 339 -23.57 -15.06 -29.19
C SER A 339 -24.15 -15.73 -27.95
N ARG A 340 -23.71 -15.35 -26.75
CA ARG A 340 -24.24 -15.87 -25.47
C ARG A 340 -24.40 -14.77 -24.43
N THR A 341 -25.51 -14.77 -23.69
CA THR A 341 -25.71 -13.83 -22.56
C THR A 341 -25.28 -14.44 -21.23
N VAL A 342 -24.62 -13.65 -20.38
CA VAL A 342 -24.19 -14.02 -19.02
C VAL A 342 -25.37 -13.90 -18.04
N ALA A 343 -25.56 -14.90 -17.19
CA ALA A 343 -26.58 -14.91 -16.15
C ALA A 343 -25.99 -14.64 -14.75
N ALA A 344 -26.85 -14.34 -13.75
CA ALA A 344 -26.46 -14.18 -12.34
C ALA A 344 -25.75 -15.41 -11.75
N SER A 345 -26.10 -16.61 -12.22
CA SER A 345 -25.44 -17.87 -11.87
C SER A 345 -23.98 -17.96 -12.32
N ASP A 346 -23.58 -17.15 -13.30
CA ASP A 346 -22.27 -17.27 -13.96
C ASP A 346 -21.17 -16.47 -13.24
N SER A 347 -21.49 -15.82 -12.11
CA SER A 347 -20.51 -15.11 -11.27
C SER A 347 -19.41 -16.06 -10.79
N GLY A 348 -18.15 -15.71 -11.04
CA GLY A 348 -16.97 -16.52 -10.76
C GLY A 348 -16.59 -17.53 -11.85
N ALA A 349 -17.30 -17.57 -12.99
CA ALA A 349 -17.00 -18.44 -14.13
C ALA A 349 -15.88 -17.89 -15.05
N ARG A 350 -15.23 -18.79 -15.80
CA ARG A 350 -14.30 -18.50 -16.91
C ARG A 350 -14.95 -18.80 -18.24
N PHE A 351 -15.21 -17.79 -19.07
CA PHE A 351 -15.70 -17.97 -20.43
C PHE A 351 -14.54 -18.23 -21.40
N VAL A 352 -14.71 -19.13 -22.38
CA VAL A 352 -13.75 -19.41 -23.46
C VAL A 352 -14.46 -19.21 -24.79
N LEU A 353 -14.14 -18.13 -25.51
CA LEU A 353 -14.83 -17.70 -26.71
C LEU A 353 -14.09 -18.21 -27.96
N GLY A 354 -14.80 -18.92 -28.83
CA GLY A 354 -14.32 -19.31 -30.14
C GLY A 354 -14.18 -18.12 -31.10
N ALA A 355 -13.60 -18.35 -32.28
CA ALA A 355 -13.34 -17.28 -33.24
C ALA A 355 -14.62 -16.52 -33.62
N SER A 356 -14.60 -15.19 -33.57
CA SER A 356 -15.78 -14.34 -33.85
C SER A 356 -16.99 -14.54 -32.92
N ALA A 357 -16.84 -15.20 -31.78
CA ALA A 357 -17.92 -15.33 -30.79
C ALA A 357 -18.15 -14.03 -30.01
N VAL A 358 -19.39 -13.82 -29.54
CA VAL A 358 -19.81 -12.64 -28.77
C VAL A 358 -20.36 -13.06 -27.41
N LEU A 359 -19.82 -12.52 -26.32
CA LEU A 359 -20.36 -12.73 -24.97
C LEU A 359 -21.12 -11.49 -24.48
N SER A 360 -22.43 -11.53 -24.38
CA SER A 360 -23.28 -10.44 -23.88
C SER A 360 -23.38 -10.44 -22.35
N VAL A 361 -22.88 -9.42 -21.66
CA VAL A 361 -22.90 -9.32 -20.20
C VAL A 361 -23.94 -8.27 -19.76
N PRO A 362 -24.90 -8.62 -18.89
CA PRO A 362 -25.94 -7.69 -18.45
C PRO A 362 -25.35 -6.62 -17.51
N THR A 363 -26.09 -5.53 -17.23
CA THR A 363 -25.66 -4.52 -16.25
C THR A 363 -25.40 -5.15 -14.87
N PRO A 364 -24.30 -4.83 -14.18
CA PRO A 364 -23.93 -5.52 -12.94
C PRO A 364 -24.97 -5.42 -11.80
N ALA A 365 -25.86 -4.42 -11.84
CA ALA A 365 -26.95 -4.24 -10.90
C ALA A 365 -27.89 -5.45 -10.83
N SER A 366 -27.92 -6.30 -11.87
CA SER A 366 -28.70 -7.54 -11.88
C SER A 366 -27.96 -8.76 -11.29
N LEU A 367 -26.71 -8.61 -10.84
CA LEU A 367 -25.84 -9.72 -10.41
C LEU A 367 -25.34 -9.62 -8.96
N GLY A 368 -25.56 -8.46 -8.29
CA GLY A 368 -25.16 -8.19 -6.91
C GLY A 368 -23.75 -7.60 -6.75
N ASP A 369 -23.50 -6.93 -5.62
CA ASP A 369 -22.20 -6.31 -5.30
C ASP A 369 -21.09 -7.38 -5.21
N GLY A 370 -19.97 -7.15 -5.91
CA GLY A 370 -18.80 -8.04 -5.91
C GLY A 370 -18.77 -9.11 -7.02
N ALA A 371 -19.67 -9.07 -8.00
CA ALA A 371 -19.66 -10.00 -9.14
C ALA A 371 -18.39 -9.86 -10.00
N ALA A 372 -17.79 -11.00 -10.38
CA ALA A 372 -16.59 -11.06 -11.23
C ALA A 372 -16.67 -12.18 -12.27
N LEU A 373 -16.13 -11.96 -13.47
CA LEU A 373 -16.17 -12.89 -14.60
C LEU A 373 -14.79 -12.98 -15.27
N TRP A 374 -14.30 -14.18 -15.55
CA TRP A 374 -13.10 -14.38 -16.36
C TRP A 374 -13.52 -14.67 -17.80
N VAL A 375 -12.80 -14.15 -18.81
CA VAL A 375 -13.07 -14.39 -20.23
C VAL A 375 -11.77 -14.65 -20.96
N GLU A 376 -11.74 -15.64 -21.83
CA GLU A 376 -10.63 -15.98 -22.70
C GLU A 376 -11.14 -16.06 -24.14
N GLY A 377 -10.45 -15.49 -25.12
CA GLY A 377 -10.94 -15.47 -26.50
C GLY A 377 -9.94 -15.98 -27.52
N ALA A 378 -10.42 -16.72 -28.52
CA ALA A 378 -9.71 -17.02 -29.76
C ALA A 378 -9.78 -15.83 -30.74
N THR A 379 -9.03 -15.89 -31.84
CA THR A 379 -8.94 -14.83 -32.84
C THR A 379 -10.33 -14.34 -33.30
N GLY A 380 -10.60 -13.03 -33.15
CA GLY A 380 -11.87 -12.41 -33.53
C GLY A 380 -12.97 -12.42 -32.45
N ALA A 381 -12.77 -13.06 -31.29
CA ALA A 381 -13.75 -13.07 -30.21
C ALA A 381 -13.95 -11.69 -29.53
N SER A 382 -15.17 -11.44 -29.06
CA SER A 382 -15.55 -10.21 -28.36
C SER A 382 -16.57 -10.44 -27.23
N VAL A 383 -16.67 -9.48 -26.31
CA VAL A 383 -17.61 -9.44 -25.19
C VAL A 383 -18.44 -8.18 -25.36
N SER A 384 -19.75 -8.29 -25.53
CA SER A 384 -20.65 -7.14 -25.52
C SER A 384 -21.16 -6.86 -24.10
N ALA A 385 -20.96 -5.68 -23.53
CA ALA A 385 -21.37 -5.37 -22.16
C ALA A 385 -21.60 -3.88 -22.00
N ALA A 386 -22.38 -3.47 -20.98
CA ALA A 386 -22.39 -2.09 -20.51
C ALA A 386 -21.08 -1.83 -19.73
N LEU A 387 -20.01 -1.54 -20.47
CA LEU A 387 -18.68 -1.30 -19.91
C LEU A 387 -18.58 0.12 -19.37
N ALA A 388 -17.84 0.29 -18.28
CA ALA A 388 -17.48 1.62 -17.78
C ALA A 388 -16.69 2.36 -18.88
N GLY A 389 -17.33 3.36 -19.51
CA GLY A 389 -16.79 4.07 -20.68
C GLY A 389 -17.68 4.07 -21.93
N GLY A 390 -18.83 3.39 -21.92
CA GLY A 390 -19.86 3.50 -22.98
C GLY A 390 -19.63 2.63 -24.22
N ALA A 391 -18.56 1.83 -24.26
CA ALA A 391 -18.42 0.80 -25.27
C ALA A 391 -19.46 -0.31 -25.07
N SER A 392 -20.06 -0.73 -26.18
CA SER A 392 -20.97 -1.86 -26.25
C SER A 392 -20.24 -3.19 -26.50
N ALA A 393 -18.93 -3.19 -26.79
CA ALA A 393 -18.13 -4.39 -27.03
C ALA A 393 -16.63 -4.26 -26.71
N LEU A 394 -16.00 -5.35 -26.25
CA LEU A 394 -14.58 -5.53 -25.91
C LEU A 394 -14.01 -6.73 -26.67
N SER A 395 -12.93 -6.58 -27.45
CA SER A 395 -12.27 -7.73 -28.07
C SER A 395 -11.39 -8.50 -27.07
N VAL A 396 -11.47 -9.83 -27.08
CA VAL A 396 -10.70 -10.73 -26.19
C VAL A 396 -9.81 -11.71 -26.97
N ALA A 397 -9.55 -11.42 -28.25
CA ALA A 397 -8.82 -12.29 -29.16
C ALA A 397 -7.37 -12.58 -28.70
N GLY A 398 -7.04 -13.85 -28.48
CA GLY A 398 -5.75 -14.34 -27.99
C GLY A 398 -5.45 -14.01 -26.52
N ARG A 399 -6.46 -13.59 -25.74
CA ARG A 399 -6.25 -13.01 -24.40
C ARG A 399 -7.21 -13.58 -23.37
N ARG A 400 -6.79 -13.48 -22.10
CA ARG A 400 -7.57 -13.75 -20.88
C ARG A 400 -7.80 -12.46 -20.12
N VAL A 401 -9.04 -12.16 -19.78
CA VAL A 401 -9.54 -10.91 -19.21
C VAL A 401 -10.37 -11.19 -17.95
N LEU A 402 -10.26 -10.36 -16.91
CA LEU A 402 -11.16 -10.37 -15.74
C LEU A 402 -12.06 -9.14 -15.80
N LEU A 403 -13.37 -9.32 -15.65
CA LEU A 403 -14.38 -8.27 -15.50
C LEU A 403 -14.89 -8.26 -14.06
N VAL A 404 -15.05 -7.09 -13.46
CA VAL A 404 -15.59 -6.91 -12.10
C VAL A 404 -16.65 -5.81 -12.10
N ALA A 405 -17.71 -5.99 -11.33
CA ALA A 405 -18.73 -4.97 -11.10
C ALA A 405 -18.16 -3.76 -10.35
N ASP A 406 -18.45 -2.54 -10.82
CA ASP A 406 -18.08 -1.29 -10.11
C ASP A 406 -18.78 -1.18 -8.73
N VAL A 407 -18.22 -0.37 -7.82
CA VAL A 407 -18.61 -0.17 -6.40
C VAL A 407 -20.05 0.35 -6.22
N LEU A 408 -20.73 0.72 -7.30
CA LEU A 408 -22.15 1.10 -7.32
C LEU A 408 -23.05 0.18 -8.19
N GLY A 409 -22.53 -0.93 -8.69
CA GLY A 409 -23.28 -1.91 -9.49
C GLY A 409 -23.69 -1.45 -10.91
N ALA A 410 -23.28 -0.26 -11.36
CA ALA A 410 -23.84 0.33 -12.60
C ALA A 410 -23.17 -0.13 -13.91
N ALA A 411 -21.89 -0.53 -13.90
CA ALA A 411 -21.13 -0.92 -15.09
C ALA A 411 -19.99 -1.92 -14.79
N TRP A 412 -19.51 -2.62 -15.82
CA TRP A 412 -18.38 -3.56 -15.72
C TRP A 412 -17.02 -2.90 -15.96
N VAL A 413 -16.02 -3.32 -15.20
CA VAL A 413 -14.62 -2.85 -15.28
C VAL A 413 -13.69 -4.02 -15.62
N VAL A 414 -12.75 -3.83 -16.56
CA VAL A 414 -11.69 -4.82 -16.83
C VAL A 414 -10.60 -4.71 -15.76
N ALA A 415 -10.50 -5.71 -14.88
CA ALA A 415 -9.54 -5.74 -13.79
C ALA A 415 -8.21 -6.41 -14.15
N LEU A 416 -8.17 -7.34 -15.10
CA LEU A 416 -6.94 -8.02 -15.57
C LEU A 416 -7.01 -8.32 -17.06
N ASN A 417 -5.88 -8.30 -17.77
CA ASN A 417 -5.78 -8.69 -19.18
C ASN A 417 -4.40 -9.29 -19.52
N ARG A 418 -4.32 -10.57 -19.89
CA ARG A 418 -3.07 -11.32 -20.14
C ARG A 418 -3.14 -12.18 -21.41
N PRO A 419 -2.01 -12.46 -22.09
CA PRO A 419 -1.96 -13.47 -23.16
C PRO A 419 -2.18 -14.89 -22.60
N VAL A 420 -2.76 -15.79 -23.40
CA VAL A 420 -2.84 -17.22 -23.06
C VAL A 420 -1.50 -17.88 -23.45
N SER A 421 -0.73 -18.39 -22.48
CA SER A 421 0.58 -19.00 -22.76
C SER A 421 0.46 -20.27 -23.63
N GLY A 422 1.06 -20.27 -24.82
CA GLY A 422 1.18 -21.46 -25.68
C GLY A 422 0.89 -21.26 -27.18
N GLU A 423 0.36 -20.12 -27.61
CA GLU A 423 0.20 -19.78 -29.04
C GLU A 423 1.07 -18.59 -29.39
N ASP A 424 2.25 -18.87 -29.97
CA ASP A 424 3.18 -17.84 -30.43
C ASP A 424 2.86 -17.43 -31.89
N SER A 425 3.07 -16.15 -32.20
CA SER A 425 3.80 -15.70 -33.41
C SER A 425 3.13 -15.44 -34.80
N SER A 426 1.82 -15.24 -35.00
CA SER A 426 1.37 -14.87 -36.38
C SER A 426 0.05 -14.08 -36.63
N ALA A 427 -0.50 -13.33 -35.68
CA ALA A 427 -1.59 -12.40 -35.98
C ALA A 427 -1.08 -10.95 -35.99
N SER A 428 -0.95 -10.36 -37.17
CA SER A 428 -0.67 -8.93 -37.37
C SER A 428 -1.84 -8.08 -36.85
N GLY A 429 -1.75 -7.63 -35.61
CA GLY A 429 -2.67 -6.69 -34.98
C GLY A 429 -2.01 -6.05 -33.77
N THR A 430 -1.84 -4.73 -33.79
CA THR A 430 -0.93 -3.93 -32.96
C THR A 430 -1.06 -4.20 -31.46
N LEU A 431 -0.06 -4.89 -30.90
CA LEU A 431 0.12 -5.15 -29.46
C LEU A 431 1.02 -4.07 -28.83
N ALA A 432 0.62 -3.53 -27.67
CA ALA A 432 1.54 -2.81 -26.78
C ALA A 432 1.27 -3.13 -25.29
N ALA A 433 2.37 -3.37 -24.57
CA ALA A 433 2.57 -3.55 -23.12
C ALA A 433 2.18 -4.89 -22.45
N GLN A 434 3.22 -5.56 -21.95
CA GLN A 434 3.23 -6.72 -21.07
C GLN A 434 3.44 -6.27 -19.62
N ASN A 435 2.80 -6.99 -18.69
CA ASN A 435 2.99 -7.07 -17.23
C ASN A 435 2.46 -5.94 -16.31
N ALA A 436 1.42 -6.34 -15.56
CA ALA A 436 0.87 -5.84 -14.29
C ALA A 436 0.03 -4.54 -14.29
N ASP A 437 -1.17 -4.72 -13.72
CA ASP A 437 -2.24 -3.80 -13.30
C ASP A 437 -3.13 -3.13 -14.38
N ALA A 438 -4.42 -3.09 -14.06
CA ALA A 438 -5.58 -3.03 -14.95
C ALA A 438 -5.59 -1.90 -16.01
N VAL A 439 -5.91 -2.25 -17.25
CA VAL A 439 -6.08 -1.31 -18.38
C VAL A 439 -7.42 -1.56 -19.07
N VAL A 440 -8.28 -0.54 -19.13
CA VAL A 440 -9.47 -0.48 -20.01
C VAL A 440 -9.13 0.47 -21.18
N ILE A 441 -9.22 -0.03 -22.43
CA ILE A 441 -9.04 0.75 -23.66
C ILE A 441 -10.40 0.97 -24.33
N THR A 442 -10.66 2.20 -24.79
CA THR A 442 -11.53 2.45 -25.96
C THR A 442 -10.90 3.51 -26.87
N GLY A 443 -10.63 3.12 -28.13
CA GLY A 443 -10.54 4.00 -29.30
C GLY A 443 -9.38 5.00 -29.42
N GLY A 444 -8.28 4.57 -30.06
CA GLY A 444 -7.45 5.43 -30.93
C GLY A 444 -6.37 6.32 -30.28
N SER A 445 -5.12 5.85 -30.38
CA SER A 445 -3.85 6.53 -30.08
C SER A 445 -3.36 6.51 -28.62
N LEU A 446 -2.10 6.06 -28.47
CA LEU A 446 -1.35 5.84 -27.24
C LEU A 446 -1.19 7.12 -26.41
N SER A 447 -1.60 7.06 -25.14
CA SER A 447 -1.21 8.05 -24.13
C SER A 447 -1.27 7.44 -22.72
N GLY A 448 -0.20 7.60 -21.94
CA GLY A 448 -0.05 7.01 -20.60
C GLY A 448 -0.64 7.88 -19.50
N VAL A 449 -1.27 7.27 -18.49
CA VAL A 449 -1.77 7.95 -17.27
C VAL A 449 -1.59 7.05 -16.04
N VAL A 450 -1.21 7.66 -14.92
CA VAL A 450 -1.66 7.28 -13.56
C VAL A 450 -2.05 8.55 -12.81
N VAL A 451 -3.21 8.59 -12.14
CA VAL A 451 -3.37 9.30 -10.85
C VAL A 451 -4.34 8.55 -9.92
N SER A 452 -4.00 8.57 -8.64
CA SER A 452 -4.70 8.06 -7.46
C SER A 452 -6.07 8.70 -7.16
N GLY A 453 -6.98 7.91 -6.59
CA GLY A 453 -8.04 8.37 -5.67
C GLY A 453 -9.26 9.05 -6.32
N GLY A 454 -10.24 8.26 -6.74
CA GLY A 454 -11.59 8.71 -7.08
C GLY A 454 -11.90 8.72 -8.58
N ARG A 455 -12.81 7.83 -9.00
CA ARG A 455 -13.56 7.76 -10.28
C ARG A 455 -12.90 8.46 -11.49
N ALA A 456 -12.20 7.69 -12.32
CA ALA A 456 -11.70 8.17 -13.62
C ALA A 456 -12.85 8.34 -14.62
N HIS A 457 -13.10 9.58 -15.06
CA HIS A 457 -13.85 9.89 -16.28
C HIS A 457 -12.85 10.25 -17.38
N GLY A 458 -13.05 9.72 -18.60
CA GLY A 458 -12.08 9.78 -19.70
C GLY A 458 -11.64 11.20 -20.05
N VAL A 459 -10.34 11.46 -19.93
CA VAL A 459 -9.65 12.63 -20.47
C VAL A 459 -8.77 12.13 -21.61
N ALA A 460 -9.08 12.48 -22.85
CA ALA A 460 -8.28 12.14 -24.02
C ALA A 460 -6.98 12.98 -24.03
N LEU A 461 -5.83 12.42 -23.69
CA LEU A 461 -4.55 13.15 -23.57
C LEU A 461 -3.94 13.66 -24.90
N THR A 462 -4.72 14.18 -25.84
CA THR A 462 -4.18 15.10 -26.86
C THR A 462 -3.98 16.47 -26.21
N HIS A 463 -2.72 16.94 -26.19
CA HIS A 463 -2.37 18.29 -25.76
C HIS A 463 -2.11 19.16 -26.99
N GLN A 464 -2.76 20.32 -27.06
CA GLN A 464 -2.52 21.29 -28.11
C GLN A 464 -1.89 22.57 -27.54
N ALA A 465 -0.60 22.74 -27.79
CA ALA A 465 0.10 23.99 -27.50
C ALA A 465 -0.19 25.01 -28.60
N LEU A 466 -0.93 26.06 -28.25
CA LEU A 466 -1.20 27.18 -29.14
C LEU A 466 -0.06 28.21 -29.09
N GLY A 467 0.70 28.28 -28.00
CA GLY A 467 1.75 29.27 -27.81
C GLY A 467 1.19 30.70 -27.72
N ALA A 468 1.94 31.69 -28.21
CA ALA A 468 1.54 33.09 -28.15
C ALA A 468 0.28 33.38 -28.98
N ARG A 469 -0.72 34.04 -28.37
CA ARG A 469 -1.98 34.41 -29.03
C ARG A 469 -2.34 35.87 -28.76
N ALA A 470 -2.73 36.58 -29.82
CA ALA A 470 -3.12 38.00 -29.78
C ALA A 470 -4.57 38.23 -30.23
N SER A 471 -5.30 37.15 -30.56
CA SER A 471 -6.66 37.17 -31.09
C SER A 471 -7.53 36.13 -30.38
N ALA A 472 -8.84 36.15 -30.61
CA ALA A 472 -9.78 35.19 -30.04
C ALA A 472 -9.37 33.73 -30.31
N VAL A 473 -9.62 32.87 -29.32
CA VAL A 473 -9.24 31.45 -29.34
C VAL A 473 -10.47 30.58 -29.11
N VAL A 474 -10.65 29.58 -29.98
CA VAL A 474 -11.66 28.53 -29.82
C VAL A 474 -10.96 27.22 -29.56
N PHE A 475 -11.16 26.64 -28.38
CA PHE A 475 -10.66 25.32 -28.04
C PHE A 475 -11.60 24.25 -28.58
N ASN A 476 -11.16 23.51 -29.59
CA ASN A 476 -11.90 22.37 -30.10
C ASN A 476 -11.63 21.14 -29.23
N VAL A 477 -12.46 20.94 -28.21
CA VAL A 477 -12.27 19.88 -27.21
C VAL A 477 -12.42 18.47 -27.78
N ALA A 478 -12.97 18.32 -28.99
CA ALA A 478 -12.95 17.05 -29.72
C ALA A 478 -11.55 16.70 -30.27
N GLN A 479 -10.66 17.69 -30.42
CA GLN A 479 -9.32 17.53 -30.98
C GLN A 479 -8.25 17.36 -29.89
N ALA A 480 -8.45 17.96 -28.71
CA ALA A 480 -7.52 17.91 -27.59
C ALA A 480 -8.27 17.98 -26.25
N ALA A 481 -7.91 17.15 -25.26
CA ALA A 481 -8.42 17.30 -23.89
C ALA A 481 -7.50 18.12 -22.99
N SER A 482 -6.39 18.64 -23.51
CA SER A 482 -5.67 19.75 -22.88
C SER A 482 -5.14 20.76 -23.88
N PHE A 483 -5.06 22.01 -23.47
CA PHE A 483 -4.54 23.11 -24.27
C PHE A 483 -3.55 23.94 -23.46
N SER A 484 -2.56 24.55 -24.10
CA SER A 484 -1.75 25.61 -23.50
C SER A 484 -1.69 26.84 -24.39
N LEU A 485 -1.74 28.04 -23.80
CA LEU A 485 -1.52 29.29 -24.54
C LEU A 485 -0.84 30.36 -23.67
N THR A 486 -0.24 31.33 -24.35
CA THR A 486 0.33 32.55 -23.75
C THR A 486 -0.40 33.75 -24.35
N PRO A 487 -1.26 34.46 -23.60
CA PRO A 487 -1.98 35.61 -24.13
C PRO A 487 -1.03 36.81 -24.24
N THR A 488 -0.91 37.37 -25.44
CA THR A 488 -0.09 38.56 -25.72
C THR A 488 -0.92 39.84 -25.87
N ALA A 489 -2.25 39.70 -25.91
CA ALA A 489 -3.25 40.77 -25.91
C ALA A 489 -4.50 40.33 -25.12
N ASN A 490 -5.48 41.22 -24.95
CA ASN A 490 -6.79 40.84 -24.42
C ASN A 490 -7.49 39.95 -25.47
N ILE A 491 -7.96 38.77 -25.05
CA ILE A 491 -8.55 37.78 -25.95
C ILE A 491 -9.85 37.21 -25.40
N THR A 492 -10.73 36.81 -26.31
CA THR A 492 -11.92 36.02 -25.99
C THR A 492 -11.59 34.54 -26.14
N VAL A 493 -12.03 33.74 -25.17
CA VAL A 493 -11.85 32.29 -25.15
C VAL A 493 -13.21 31.60 -25.16
N SER A 494 -13.37 30.62 -26.04
CA SER A 494 -14.58 29.79 -26.14
C SER A 494 -14.23 28.33 -26.45
N PHE A 495 -15.23 27.45 -26.37
CA PHE A 495 -15.06 26.01 -26.57
C PHE A 495 -16.01 25.48 -27.65
N SER A 496 -15.58 24.47 -28.39
CA SER A 496 -16.38 23.77 -29.40
C SER A 496 -16.04 22.27 -29.40
N GLY A 497 -16.90 21.42 -29.99
CA GLY A 497 -16.62 19.99 -30.13
C GLY A 497 -16.90 19.17 -28.87
N TRP A 498 -17.77 19.65 -27.98
CA TRP A 498 -18.20 18.90 -26.81
C TRP A 498 -18.98 17.65 -27.21
N SER A 499 -18.69 16.52 -26.55
CA SER A 499 -19.44 15.28 -26.77
C SER A 499 -20.86 15.39 -26.21
N ALA A 500 -21.85 14.92 -26.98
CA ALA A 500 -23.25 14.86 -26.56
C ALA A 500 -23.54 13.73 -25.56
N SER A 501 -22.57 12.85 -25.26
CA SER A 501 -22.72 11.70 -24.37
C SER A 501 -21.76 11.78 -23.18
N GLY A 502 -22.31 11.95 -21.98
CA GLY A 502 -21.56 11.88 -20.72
C GLY A 502 -20.78 13.15 -20.36
N LEU A 503 -20.02 13.09 -19.27
CA LEU A 503 -19.15 14.17 -18.82
C LEU A 503 -17.91 14.23 -19.71
N HIS A 504 -17.76 15.32 -20.45
CA HIS A 504 -16.56 15.63 -21.22
C HIS A 504 -15.77 16.72 -20.50
N MET A 505 -14.47 16.50 -20.28
CA MET A 505 -13.59 17.41 -19.53
C MET A 505 -12.40 17.83 -20.38
N VAL A 506 -11.94 19.07 -20.19
CA VAL A 506 -10.76 19.63 -20.85
C VAL A 506 -9.97 20.48 -19.86
N GLN A 507 -8.65 20.41 -19.93
CA GLN A 507 -7.74 21.31 -19.21
C GLN A 507 -7.23 22.43 -20.12
N VAL A 508 -7.06 23.63 -19.57
CA VAL A 508 -6.37 24.75 -20.22
C VAL A 508 -5.28 25.28 -19.30
N GLU A 509 -4.06 25.35 -19.80
CA GLU A 509 -2.93 25.98 -19.14
C GLU A 509 -2.69 27.37 -19.72
N LEU A 510 -2.61 28.36 -18.84
CA LEU A 510 -2.35 29.75 -19.18
C LEU A 510 -1.02 30.17 -18.60
N ILE A 511 -0.10 30.57 -19.47
CA ILE A 511 1.19 31.13 -19.06
C ILE A 511 1.05 32.65 -19.05
N GLY A 512 1.18 33.28 -17.88
CA GLY A 512 1.02 34.73 -17.70
C GLY A 512 -0.42 35.20 -17.91
N GLY A 513 -1.41 34.36 -17.57
CA GLY A 513 -2.83 34.64 -17.84
C GLY A 513 -3.34 35.94 -17.20
N GLY A 514 -2.80 36.33 -16.05
CA GLY A 514 -3.13 37.55 -15.33
C GLY A 514 -2.58 38.84 -15.95
N ASP A 515 -1.67 38.76 -16.94
CA ASP A 515 -1.10 39.94 -17.60
C ASP A 515 -2.07 40.60 -18.58
N ARG A 516 -3.18 39.94 -18.92
CA ARG A 516 -4.16 40.34 -19.93
C ARG A 516 -5.59 40.08 -19.45
N VAL A 517 -6.57 40.74 -20.07
CA VAL A 517 -7.98 40.45 -19.83
C VAL A 517 -8.42 39.29 -20.72
N LEU A 518 -8.81 38.18 -20.10
CA LEU A 518 -9.39 37.01 -20.76
C LEU A 518 -10.91 37.01 -20.57
N THR A 519 -11.66 37.09 -21.68
CA THR A 519 -13.13 37.01 -21.65
C THR A 519 -13.58 35.62 -22.03
N TRP A 520 -14.28 34.92 -21.13
CA TRP A 520 -14.74 33.55 -21.34
C TRP A 520 -16.19 33.53 -21.81
N THR A 521 -16.44 32.91 -22.96
CA THR A 521 -17.79 32.86 -23.55
C THR A 521 -18.45 31.52 -23.27
N GLY A 522 -19.67 31.55 -22.72
CA GLY A 522 -20.47 30.35 -22.48
C GLY A 522 -20.00 29.47 -21.32
N VAL A 523 -19.19 30.03 -20.40
CA VAL A 523 -18.67 29.32 -19.23
C VAL A 523 -19.38 29.77 -17.96
N THR A 524 -19.92 28.82 -17.22
CA THR A 524 -20.45 28.97 -15.86
C THR A 524 -19.35 28.62 -14.86
N TRP A 525 -18.82 29.61 -14.15
CA TRP A 525 -17.73 29.42 -13.20
C TRP A 525 -18.21 28.87 -11.86
N GLU A 526 -17.47 27.91 -11.31
CA GLU A 526 -17.60 27.51 -9.92
C GLU A 526 -17.20 28.70 -9.02
N GLY A 527 -18.17 29.26 -8.28
CA GLY A 527 -18.01 30.53 -7.55
C GLY A 527 -18.53 31.77 -8.28
N GLY A 528 -19.15 31.62 -9.46
CA GLY A 528 -19.91 32.65 -10.17
C GLY A 528 -19.08 33.68 -10.96
N THR A 529 -17.78 33.76 -10.73
CA THR A 529 -16.86 34.65 -11.49
C THR A 529 -15.60 33.88 -11.91
N PRO A 530 -14.92 34.28 -13.02
CA PRO A 530 -13.65 33.68 -13.40
C PRO A 530 -12.59 33.83 -12.29
N PRO A 531 -11.74 32.81 -12.06
CA PRO A 531 -10.70 32.86 -11.04
C PRO A 531 -9.61 33.90 -11.37
N ALA A 532 -8.95 34.42 -10.34
CA ALA A 532 -7.77 35.26 -10.51
C ALA A 532 -6.59 34.44 -11.08
N LEU A 533 -5.86 35.01 -12.05
CA LEU A 533 -4.78 34.35 -12.78
C LEU A 533 -3.42 34.96 -12.43
N SER A 534 -2.37 34.15 -12.51
CA SER A 534 -0.98 34.50 -12.26
C SER A 534 -0.40 35.38 -13.37
N THR A 535 0.47 36.33 -12.99
CA THR A 535 1.17 37.26 -13.89
C THR A 535 2.56 36.75 -14.27
N GLY A 536 3.16 37.30 -15.33
CA GLY A 536 4.53 36.98 -15.76
C GLY A 536 4.69 35.54 -16.27
N SER A 537 5.63 34.78 -15.71
CA SER A 537 5.86 33.37 -16.09
C SER A 537 5.03 32.36 -15.29
N GLY A 538 4.08 32.82 -14.48
CA GLY A 538 3.18 31.94 -13.73
C GLY A 538 2.31 31.10 -14.67
N VAL A 539 2.08 29.84 -14.32
CA VAL A 539 1.21 28.94 -15.08
C VAL A 539 -0.04 28.67 -14.26
N ASP A 540 -1.20 29.05 -14.78
CA ASP A 540 -2.49 28.73 -14.18
C ASP A 540 -3.12 27.55 -14.92
N THR A 541 -3.57 26.56 -14.17
CA THR A 541 -4.30 25.41 -14.70
C THR A 541 -5.79 25.63 -14.47
N LEU A 542 -6.57 25.63 -15.54
CA LEU A 542 -8.03 25.74 -15.49
C LEU A 542 -8.65 24.46 -16.00
N LEU A 543 -9.70 24.00 -15.34
CA LEU A 543 -10.44 22.80 -15.72
C LEU A 543 -11.83 23.20 -16.18
N PHE A 544 -12.25 22.68 -17.34
CA PHE A 544 -13.58 22.90 -17.88
C PHE A 544 -14.27 21.57 -18.17
N TRP A 545 -15.58 21.54 -18.05
CA TRP A 545 -16.36 20.35 -18.39
C TRP A 545 -17.77 20.67 -18.86
N SER A 546 -18.35 19.77 -19.63
CA SER A 546 -19.76 19.80 -20.03
C SER A 546 -20.34 18.39 -19.94
N ARG A 547 -21.64 18.29 -19.61
CA ARG A 547 -22.39 17.02 -19.58
C ARG A 547 -23.44 16.92 -20.67
N ASP A 548 -23.63 17.98 -21.45
CA ASP A 548 -24.80 18.23 -22.29
C ASP A 548 -24.40 18.66 -23.71
N GLY A 549 -23.28 18.16 -24.23
CA GLY A 549 -22.84 18.49 -25.59
C GLY A 549 -22.39 19.94 -25.77
N GLY A 550 -22.02 20.62 -24.68
CA GLY A 550 -21.52 21.99 -24.70
C GLY A 550 -22.57 23.08 -24.56
N ALA A 551 -23.83 22.71 -24.28
CA ALA A 551 -24.87 23.69 -23.98
C ALA A 551 -24.58 24.42 -22.66
N THR A 552 -24.02 23.70 -21.68
CA THR A 552 -23.48 24.26 -20.44
C THR A 552 -22.04 23.82 -20.27
N VAL A 553 -21.12 24.79 -20.27
CA VAL A 553 -19.71 24.56 -19.93
C VAL A 553 -19.46 25.09 -18.53
N TYR A 554 -18.99 24.25 -17.63
CA TYR A 554 -18.55 24.62 -16.30
C TYR A 554 -17.04 24.84 -16.29
N GLY A 555 -16.56 25.80 -15.49
CA GLY A 555 -15.14 26.08 -15.33
C GLY A 555 -14.73 26.26 -13.87
N LYS A 556 -13.52 25.83 -13.51
CA LYS A 556 -12.90 26.09 -12.20
C LYS A 556 -11.38 26.18 -12.31
N MET A 557 -10.73 26.67 -11.25
CA MET A 557 -9.28 26.51 -11.10
C MET A 557 -8.95 25.03 -10.90
N GLY A 558 -8.14 24.46 -11.78
CA GLY A 558 -7.65 23.09 -11.67
C GLY A 558 -6.49 23.01 -10.67
N ALA A 559 -6.41 21.92 -9.89
CA ALA A 559 -5.14 21.52 -9.33
C ALA A 559 -4.27 21.08 -10.52
N ALA A 560 -3.03 21.59 -10.63
CA ALA A 560 -2.11 21.23 -11.70
C ALA A 560 -2.07 19.70 -11.91
N PHE A 561 -2.01 19.22 -13.17
CA PHE A 561 -1.64 17.83 -13.42
C PHE A 561 -0.37 17.55 -12.63
N GLY A 562 -0.42 16.53 -11.78
CA GLY A 562 0.68 16.16 -10.90
C GLY A 562 1.97 16.13 -11.70
N ASP A 563 2.96 16.85 -11.22
CA ASP A 563 4.32 16.66 -11.66
C ASP A 563 4.59 15.14 -11.59
N PRO A 564 4.99 14.45 -12.68
CA PRO A 564 5.35 13.02 -12.58
C PRO A 564 6.44 12.78 -11.52
N ALA A 565 7.12 13.86 -11.13
CA ALA A 565 7.90 13.96 -9.93
C ALA A 565 7.09 13.92 -8.63
N HIS A 566 7.37 12.91 -7.83
CA HIS A 566 7.05 12.89 -6.42
C HIS A 566 8.03 13.83 -5.70
N VAL A 567 7.51 14.95 -5.19
CA VAL A 567 8.30 15.95 -4.46
C VAL A 567 7.83 16.02 -3.02
N LEU A 568 8.74 15.72 -2.11
CA LEU A 568 8.56 15.90 -0.67
C LEU A 568 9.74 16.72 -0.14
N GLY A 569 9.46 17.58 0.82
CA GLY A 569 10.49 18.35 1.48
C GLY A 569 10.21 18.59 2.95
N ILE A 570 11.11 19.35 3.56
CA ILE A 570 11.02 19.78 4.96
C ILE A 570 11.46 21.23 5.09
N ALA A 571 10.76 21.99 5.93
CA ALA A 571 11.00 23.41 6.18
C ALA A 571 11.33 23.64 7.66
N LEU A 572 12.30 24.53 7.92
CA LEU A 572 12.57 25.02 9.27
C LEU A 572 11.51 26.06 9.65
N VAL A 573 10.56 25.67 10.51
CA VAL A 573 9.48 26.55 10.96
C VAL A 573 10.02 27.54 11.99
N ALA A 574 10.70 27.03 13.01
CA ALA A 574 11.28 27.81 14.10
C ALA A 574 12.59 27.18 14.61
N THR A 575 13.53 28.03 15.04
CA THR A 575 14.79 27.62 15.67
C THR A 575 14.62 27.37 17.17
N GLY A 576 15.56 26.65 17.78
CA GLY A 576 15.57 26.37 19.22
C GLY A 576 14.76 25.13 19.62
N GLY A 577 14.64 24.88 20.92
CA GLY A 577 13.99 23.68 21.49
C GLY A 577 14.85 22.42 21.48
N GLY A 578 16.15 22.51 21.16
CA GLY A 578 17.05 21.36 21.08
C GLY A 578 17.15 20.74 19.69
N SER A 579 16.08 20.80 18.91
CA SER A 579 16.00 20.17 17.59
C SER A 579 15.31 21.03 16.54
N GLY A 580 14.97 22.28 16.85
CA GLY A 580 14.13 23.10 15.97
C GLY A 580 12.70 22.58 15.87
N THR A 581 11.84 23.37 15.23
CA THR A 581 10.51 22.91 14.78
C THR A 581 10.52 22.81 13.28
N TRP A 582 10.15 21.64 12.77
CA TRP A 582 10.19 21.33 11.34
C TRP A 582 8.82 20.92 10.83
N ALA A 583 8.52 21.29 9.58
CA ALA A 583 7.30 20.91 8.90
C ALA A 583 7.64 20.22 7.58
N ARG A 584 7.07 19.04 7.33
CA ARG A 584 7.11 18.43 6.00
C ARG A 584 6.32 19.31 5.03
N VAL A 585 6.79 19.43 3.80
CA VAL A 585 6.18 20.31 2.80
C VAL A 585 6.07 19.68 1.43
N ASP A 586 5.07 20.10 0.67
CA ASP A 586 4.95 19.81 -0.76
C ASP A 586 5.94 20.66 -1.59
N LYS A 587 5.96 20.46 -2.92
CA LYS A 587 6.77 21.24 -3.87
C LYS A 587 6.55 22.76 -3.75
N ALA A 588 5.32 23.18 -3.42
CA ALA A 588 4.94 24.58 -3.30
C ALA A 588 5.28 25.16 -1.92
N GLY A 589 5.81 24.37 -0.99
CA GLY A 589 6.17 24.80 0.35
C GLY A 589 4.99 24.87 1.32
N ASN A 590 3.87 24.19 1.03
CA ASN A 590 2.75 24.06 1.95
C ASN A 590 2.97 22.90 2.90
N THR A 591 2.53 23.04 4.15
CA THR A 591 2.68 22.00 5.17
C THR A 591 1.90 20.73 4.79
N LEU A 592 2.58 19.60 4.88
CA LEU A 592 2.00 18.26 4.76
C LEU A 592 1.80 17.66 6.15
N SER A 593 0.59 17.16 6.41
CA SER A 593 0.19 16.61 7.70
C SER A 593 -0.68 15.37 7.54
N GLY A 594 -0.76 14.53 8.58
CA GLY A 594 -1.54 13.29 8.57
C GLY A 594 -0.66 12.04 8.58
N SER A 595 -1.30 10.87 8.68
CA SER A 595 -0.62 9.57 8.80
C SER A 595 0.22 9.20 7.58
N ASP A 596 -0.17 9.66 6.39
CA ASP A 596 0.56 9.36 5.15
C ASP A 596 1.96 9.94 5.15
N TYR A 597 2.14 11.09 5.81
CA TYR A 597 3.40 11.80 5.93
C TYR A 597 4.06 11.60 7.30
N ALA A 598 3.61 10.66 8.13
CA ALA A 598 4.35 10.26 9.32
C ALA A 598 5.61 9.46 8.94
N LEU A 599 6.53 9.27 9.89
CA LEU A 599 7.68 8.38 9.72
C LEU A 599 7.18 6.97 9.34
N GLY A 600 7.64 6.43 8.20
CA GLY A 600 7.13 5.15 7.68
C GLY A 600 5.70 5.21 7.11
N GLY A 601 5.13 6.39 6.90
CA GLY A 601 3.81 6.60 6.32
C GLY A 601 3.70 6.22 4.85
N ALA A 602 2.47 6.14 4.34
CA ALA A 602 2.18 5.69 2.99
C ALA A 602 2.89 6.54 1.91
N ALA A 603 2.94 7.87 2.08
CA ALA A 603 3.58 8.76 1.12
C ALA A 603 5.07 8.48 0.94
N PHE A 604 5.76 8.02 2.00
CA PHE A 604 7.15 7.62 1.92
C PHE A 604 7.31 6.19 1.40
N ASN A 605 6.45 5.25 1.82
CA ASN A 605 6.55 3.86 1.39
C ASN A 605 6.26 3.66 -0.10
N THR A 606 5.38 4.46 -0.69
CA THR A 606 5.08 4.42 -2.13
C THR A 606 6.01 5.31 -2.95
N HIS A 607 6.79 6.20 -2.31
CA HIS A 607 7.70 7.09 -3.02
C HIS A 607 8.80 6.29 -3.74
N PRO A 608 9.12 6.56 -5.02
CA PRO A 608 10.11 5.80 -5.78
C PRO A 608 11.53 5.79 -5.22
N VAL A 609 11.87 6.75 -4.35
CA VAL A 609 13.15 6.82 -3.64
C VAL A 609 13.10 6.04 -2.32
N TRP A 610 12.24 6.44 -1.37
CA TRP A 610 12.16 5.80 -0.04
C TRP A 610 11.67 4.36 -0.06
N GLY A 611 10.64 4.04 -0.87
CA GLY A 611 10.12 2.68 -1.02
C GLY A 611 11.11 1.69 -1.63
N ASN A 612 12.16 2.21 -2.26
CA ASN A 612 13.18 1.43 -2.96
C ASN A 612 14.52 1.33 -2.22
N LEU A 613 14.58 1.81 -0.96
CA LEU A 613 15.64 1.55 0.02
C LEU A 613 15.53 0.11 0.53
N VAL A 614 16.04 -0.83 -0.27
CA VAL A 614 15.85 -2.27 -0.03
C VAL A 614 17.18 -3.00 0.18
N PRO A 615 17.21 -4.05 1.02
CA PRO A 615 18.40 -4.85 1.22
C PRO A 615 18.72 -5.70 -0.02
N VAL A 616 20.00 -5.80 -0.34
CA VAL A 616 20.54 -6.64 -1.41
C VAL A 616 21.85 -7.27 -0.94
N THR A 617 22.15 -8.46 -1.42
CA THR A 617 23.44 -9.12 -1.18
C THR A 617 24.34 -8.95 -2.39
N ILE A 618 25.51 -8.34 -2.21
CA ILE A 618 26.51 -8.11 -3.26
C ILE A 618 27.85 -8.64 -2.75
N ASP A 619 28.45 -9.61 -3.46
CA ASP A 619 29.75 -10.19 -3.07
C ASP A 619 29.76 -10.67 -1.60
N GLY A 620 28.67 -11.33 -1.18
CA GLY A 620 28.48 -11.79 0.20
C GLY A 620 28.27 -10.68 1.24
N GLN A 621 28.13 -9.43 0.83
CA GLN A 621 27.89 -8.28 1.71
C GLN A 621 26.42 -7.90 1.69
N VAL A 622 25.83 -7.69 2.86
CA VAL A 622 24.45 -7.21 2.98
C VAL A 622 24.48 -5.69 2.90
N MET A 623 23.91 -5.15 1.83
CA MET A 623 23.90 -3.73 1.50
C MET A 623 22.45 -3.24 1.38
N ILE A 624 22.23 -1.93 1.49
CA ILE A 624 20.97 -1.26 1.16
C ILE A 624 21.18 -0.49 -0.14
N ARG A 625 20.31 -0.72 -1.13
CA ARG A 625 20.29 0.06 -2.38
C ARG A 625 19.71 1.44 -2.09
N VAL A 626 20.39 2.49 -2.53
CA VAL A 626 19.89 3.87 -2.48
C VAL A 626 19.69 4.37 -3.91
N PRO A 627 18.44 4.53 -4.38
CA PRO A 627 18.16 5.05 -5.72
C PRO A 627 18.56 6.52 -5.85
N LYS A 628 18.90 6.95 -7.09
CA LYS A 628 19.16 8.35 -7.37
C LYS A 628 17.93 9.22 -7.08
N PHE A 629 18.20 10.45 -6.68
CA PHE A 629 17.20 11.50 -6.54
C PHE A 629 17.83 12.86 -6.82
N TYR A 630 16.97 13.82 -7.15
CA TYR A 630 17.32 15.21 -7.33
C TYR A 630 16.89 15.98 -6.10
N TYR A 631 17.61 17.04 -5.76
CA TYR A 631 17.30 17.83 -4.58
C TYR A 631 17.32 19.32 -4.89
N ARG A 632 16.61 20.08 -4.08
CA ARG A 632 16.61 21.55 -4.11
C ARG A 632 16.61 22.08 -2.69
N VAL A 633 17.49 23.04 -2.42
CA VAL A 633 17.50 23.78 -1.15
C VAL A 633 17.32 25.26 -1.46
N ALA A 634 16.15 25.78 -1.11
CA ALA A 634 15.77 27.17 -1.38
C ALA A 634 14.68 27.63 -0.39
N PRO A 635 14.45 28.95 -0.24
CA PRO A 635 13.30 29.46 0.49
C PRO A 635 11.98 28.99 -0.12
N ALA A 636 10.97 28.75 0.72
CA ALA A 636 9.62 28.42 0.26
C ALA A 636 9.02 29.59 -0.55
N PRO A 637 8.28 29.30 -1.64
CA PRO A 637 7.63 30.32 -2.46
C PRO A 637 6.78 31.30 -1.66
N THR A 638 6.74 32.56 -2.10
CA THR A 638 5.82 33.56 -1.56
C THR A 638 4.38 33.08 -1.69
N GLY A 639 3.59 33.22 -0.62
CA GLY A 639 2.20 32.77 -0.57
C GLY A 639 2.00 31.33 -0.11
N SER A 640 3.06 30.55 0.14
CA SER A 640 2.94 29.22 0.74
C SER A 640 2.84 29.28 2.27
N ALA A 641 2.46 28.17 2.90
CA ALA A 641 2.41 28.05 4.36
C ALA A 641 3.77 28.31 5.04
N GLN A 642 4.88 28.05 4.34
CA GLN A 642 6.24 28.22 4.84
C GLN A 642 6.99 29.35 4.13
N ALA A 643 6.29 30.31 3.53
CA ALA A 643 6.87 31.37 2.70
C ALA A 643 8.14 32.00 3.31
N GLY A 644 9.23 32.01 2.52
CA GLY A 644 10.52 32.58 2.93
C GLY A 644 11.37 31.71 3.87
N LYS A 645 10.85 30.59 4.39
CA LYS A 645 11.63 29.63 5.19
C LYS A 645 12.46 28.73 4.30
N THR A 646 13.69 28.41 4.68
CA THR A 646 14.52 27.44 3.95
C THR A 646 13.86 26.07 3.96
N CYS A 647 13.70 25.48 2.78
CA CYS A 647 13.24 24.11 2.62
C CYS A 647 14.28 23.26 1.89
N TRP A 648 14.32 21.99 2.26
CA TRP A 648 15.02 20.93 1.54
C TRP A 648 13.98 20.05 0.89
N TRP A 649 13.96 20.01 -0.44
CA TRP A 649 13.10 19.13 -1.22
C TRP A 649 13.92 18.07 -1.91
N ILE A 650 13.32 16.89 -2.05
CA ILE A 650 13.78 15.88 -3.02
C ILE A 650 12.74 15.68 -4.10
N SER A 651 13.20 15.17 -5.24
CA SER A 651 12.39 14.68 -6.34
C SER A 651 12.97 13.38 -6.87
N ASP A 652 12.12 12.42 -7.23
CA ASP A 652 12.53 11.22 -7.96
C ASP A 652 12.84 11.50 -9.45
N GLN A 653 12.39 12.64 -9.98
CA GLN A 653 12.60 13.04 -11.38
C GLN A 653 13.40 14.34 -11.50
N PRO A 654 14.07 14.58 -12.64
CA PRO A 654 14.71 15.87 -12.89
C PRO A 654 13.65 16.96 -13.05
N LEU A 655 13.74 18.01 -12.24
CA LEU A 655 12.86 19.17 -12.27
C LEU A 655 13.63 20.47 -12.31
N ASP A 656 12.97 21.53 -12.76
CA ASP A 656 13.57 22.85 -12.74
C ASP A 656 13.93 23.31 -11.31
N GLY A 657 15.15 23.83 -11.16
CA GLY A 657 15.74 24.17 -9.88
C GLY A 657 16.16 22.99 -9.00
N PHE A 658 15.92 21.74 -9.41
CA PHE A 658 16.43 20.53 -8.75
C PHE A 658 17.70 20.04 -9.45
N VAL A 659 18.69 19.62 -8.67
CA VAL A 659 19.96 19.09 -9.19
C VAL A 659 20.20 17.68 -8.68
N LEU A 660 20.89 16.84 -9.47
CA LEU A 660 21.23 15.48 -9.06
C LEU A 660 22.14 15.53 -7.82
N HIS A 661 21.80 14.76 -6.78
CA HIS A 661 22.61 14.73 -5.57
C HIS A 661 24.02 14.17 -5.86
N PRO A 662 25.13 14.77 -5.37
CA PRO A 662 26.50 14.35 -5.70
C PRO A 662 26.84 12.89 -5.40
N ALA A 663 26.11 12.26 -4.49
CA ALA A 663 26.22 10.83 -4.18
C ALA A 663 25.97 9.91 -5.39
N PHE A 664 25.33 10.43 -6.43
CA PHE A 664 24.97 9.72 -7.66
C PHE A 664 25.85 10.11 -8.84
N TYR A 665 27.09 10.52 -8.59
CA TYR A 665 28.13 10.62 -9.61
C TYR A 665 29.29 9.67 -9.33
N LYS A 666 29.88 9.16 -10.42
CA LYS A 666 31.10 8.35 -10.40
C LYS A 666 31.93 8.69 -11.63
N ASP A 667 33.16 9.15 -11.41
CA ASP A 667 34.12 9.45 -12.47
C ASP A 667 33.55 10.38 -13.57
N GLY A 668 32.79 11.40 -13.16
CA GLY A 668 32.16 12.37 -14.06
C GLY A 668 30.78 11.96 -14.61
N ALA A 669 30.36 10.71 -14.42
CA ALA A 669 29.12 10.19 -14.97
C ALA A 669 28.02 10.01 -13.89
N PRO A 670 26.75 10.31 -14.20
CA PRO A 670 25.65 10.04 -13.29
C PRO A 670 25.42 8.52 -13.17
N VAL A 671 25.15 8.05 -11.95
CA VAL A 671 24.74 6.67 -11.66
C VAL A 671 23.30 6.64 -11.18
N ASN A 672 22.60 5.53 -11.42
CA ASN A 672 21.19 5.40 -11.03
C ASN A 672 20.97 5.06 -9.56
N GLN A 673 22.03 4.63 -8.86
CA GLN A 673 21.98 4.19 -7.48
C GLN A 673 23.39 4.03 -6.91
N PHE A 674 23.49 3.98 -5.59
CA PHE A 674 24.65 3.42 -4.90
C PHE A 674 24.17 2.41 -3.86
N TRP A 675 25.10 1.72 -3.21
CA TRP A 675 24.81 0.81 -2.11
C TRP A 675 25.60 1.20 -0.87
N VAL A 676 24.95 1.16 0.28
CA VAL A 676 25.56 1.38 1.59
C VAL A 676 25.47 0.10 2.41
N GLY A 677 26.46 -0.22 3.22
CA GLY A 677 26.45 -1.38 4.09
C GLY A 677 25.23 -1.31 5.02
N LYS A 678 24.46 -2.39 5.07
CA LYS A 678 23.34 -2.50 6.02
C LYS A 678 23.84 -2.35 7.46
N TYR A 679 24.99 -2.93 7.77
CA TYR A 679 25.60 -2.90 9.09
C TYR A 679 26.83 -1.98 9.11
N GLN A 680 27.24 -1.57 10.31
CA GLN A 680 28.56 -0.98 10.52
C GLN A 680 29.62 -1.97 10.05
N GLY A 681 30.71 -1.48 9.47
CA GLY A 681 31.69 -2.34 8.81
C GLY A 681 32.45 -3.19 9.83
N SER A 682 32.59 -4.48 9.55
CA SER A 682 33.24 -5.48 10.39
C SER A 682 34.51 -6.04 9.76
N ASP A 683 35.36 -6.70 10.54
CA ASP A 683 36.57 -7.31 10.01
C ASP A 683 36.23 -8.53 9.15
N SER A 684 36.90 -8.66 8.00
CA SER A 684 36.77 -9.78 7.10
C SER A 684 38.16 -10.34 6.80
N GLY A 685 38.56 -11.32 7.62
CA GLY A 685 39.84 -12.01 7.50
C GLY A 685 41.05 -11.09 7.60
N GLY A 686 40.98 -10.04 8.43
CA GLY A 686 42.07 -9.08 8.68
C GLY A 686 42.44 -8.16 7.51
N THR A 687 41.84 -8.34 6.34
CA THR A 687 42.29 -7.70 5.09
C THR A 687 41.20 -6.91 4.37
N LYS A 688 39.92 -7.15 4.69
CA LYS A 688 38.77 -6.51 4.07
C LYS A 688 37.77 -6.04 5.12
N VAL A 689 36.94 -5.07 4.78
CA VAL A 689 35.78 -4.65 5.61
C VAL A 689 34.53 -5.39 5.14
N ALA A 690 33.76 -6.04 5.99
CA ALA A 690 32.47 -6.65 5.65
C ALA A 690 31.27 -5.84 6.14
N SER A 691 30.10 -6.08 5.53
CA SER A 691 28.79 -5.66 6.06
C SER A 691 27.93 -6.92 6.23
N VAL A 692 28.02 -7.54 7.41
CA VAL A 692 27.34 -8.80 7.75
C VAL A 692 26.86 -8.76 9.20
N ALA A 693 25.82 -9.52 9.53
CA ALA A 693 25.24 -9.58 10.87
C ALA A 693 26.06 -10.46 11.83
N GLY A 694 25.83 -10.30 13.14
CA GLY A 694 26.32 -11.20 14.20
C GLY A 694 27.79 -11.00 14.59
N VAL A 695 28.45 -9.99 14.05
CA VAL A 695 29.89 -9.73 14.26
C VAL A 695 30.12 -8.37 14.89
N MET A 696 31.30 -8.19 15.49
CA MET A 696 31.73 -6.90 16.05
C MET A 696 32.08 -5.91 14.93
N PRO A 697 31.84 -4.59 15.14
CA PRO A 697 32.36 -3.57 14.25
C PRO A 697 33.89 -3.60 14.24
N LEU A 698 34.49 -3.32 13.09
CA LEU A 698 35.92 -3.13 12.96
C LEU A 698 36.27 -1.75 13.52
N THR A 699 36.96 -1.74 14.66
CA THR A 699 37.52 -0.54 15.28
C THR A 699 39.02 -0.70 15.53
N ASN A 700 39.65 0.26 16.21
CA ASN A 700 41.09 0.24 16.51
C ASN A 700 41.95 0.14 15.24
N ILE A 701 41.57 0.91 14.22
CA ILE A 701 42.18 0.97 12.91
C ILE A 701 42.21 2.42 12.42
N SER A 702 43.26 2.81 11.69
CA SER A 702 43.37 4.17 11.15
C SER A 702 42.37 4.41 10.02
N PHE A 703 42.02 5.68 9.77
CA PHE A 703 41.18 6.05 8.63
C PHE A 703 41.75 5.52 7.30
N THR A 704 43.07 5.68 7.11
CA THR A 704 43.78 5.26 5.89
C THR A 704 43.72 3.74 5.70
N ASP A 705 43.94 2.98 6.77
CA ASP A 705 43.88 1.51 6.71
C ASP A 705 42.44 1.02 6.50
N TYR A 706 41.44 1.71 7.08
CA TYR A 706 40.03 1.39 6.87
C TYR A 706 39.65 1.57 5.40
N GLN A 707 40.06 2.69 4.78
CA GLN A 707 39.88 2.93 3.35
C GLN A 707 40.53 1.82 2.51
N ALA A 708 41.78 1.46 2.84
CA ALA A 708 42.51 0.39 2.15
C ALA A 708 41.79 -0.96 2.24
N ARG A 709 41.25 -1.33 3.41
CA ARG A 709 40.49 -2.57 3.60
C ARG A 709 39.14 -2.56 2.88
N CYS A 710 38.48 -1.41 2.76
CA CYS A 710 37.31 -1.28 1.89
C CYS A 710 37.70 -1.50 0.42
N ALA A 711 38.77 -0.85 -0.04
CA ALA A 711 39.26 -0.95 -1.42
C ALA A 711 39.78 -2.36 -1.78
N ALA A 712 40.32 -3.10 -0.81
CA ALA A 712 40.81 -4.48 -0.99
C ALA A 712 39.70 -5.46 -1.40
N ARG A 713 38.42 -5.10 -1.27
CA ARG A 713 37.32 -5.87 -1.87
C ARG A 713 37.29 -5.83 -3.39
N ASN A 714 37.91 -4.84 -4.01
CA ASN A 714 37.91 -4.67 -5.46
C ASN A 714 38.96 -5.55 -6.15
N ALA A 715 38.87 -6.85 -5.90
CA ALA A 715 39.77 -7.86 -6.44
C ALA A 715 38.98 -8.99 -7.09
N GLY A 716 39.62 -9.77 -7.97
CA GLY A 716 38.97 -10.93 -8.60
C GLY A 716 37.75 -10.60 -9.46
N GLY A 717 37.74 -9.43 -10.11
CA GLY A 717 36.63 -8.97 -10.96
C GLY A 717 35.53 -8.18 -10.22
N VAL A 718 35.63 -8.04 -8.90
CA VAL A 718 34.77 -7.15 -8.11
C VAL A 718 35.31 -5.72 -8.16
N THR A 719 34.45 -4.72 -8.30
CA THR A 719 34.84 -3.29 -8.35
C THR A 719 33.90 -2.40 -7.54
N GLY A 720 34.30 -1.15 -7.27
CA GLY A 720 33.41 -0.10 -6.75
C GLY A 720 33.18 -0.08 -5.23
N PHE A 721 33.67 -1.05 -4.45
CA PHE A 721 33.64 -0.97 -2.99
C PHE A 721 34.56 0.12 -2.47
N MET A 722 34.10 0.86 -1.46
CA MET A 722 34.82 1.97 -0.83
C MET A 722 34.33 2.20 0.60
N LEU A 723 35.05 3.01 1.36
CA LEU A 723 34.49 3.63 2.55
C LEU A 723 33.36 4.57 2.11
N TRP A 724 32.24 4.63 2.85
CA TRP A 724 31.17 5.56 2.52
C TRP A 724 31.67 7.01 2.56
N SER A 725 31.10 7.84 1.68
CA SER A 725 31.50 9.24 1.52
C SER A 725 30.52 10.20 2.19
N VAL A 726 30.96 11.44 2.40
CA VAL A 726 30.14 12.53 2.93
C VAL A 726 28.88 12.75 2.10
N TYR A 727 28.96 12.59 0.77
CA TYR A 727 27.80 12.70 -0.11
C TYR A 727 26.82 11.54 0.06
N GLN A 728 27.31 10.30 0.20
CA GLN A 728 26.43 9.16 0.46
C GLN A 728 25.74 9.28 1.83
N CYS A 729 26.47 9.75 2.84
CA CYS A 729 25.88 10.03 4.14
C CYS A 729 24.86 11.17 4.06
N ALA A 730 25.22 12.29 3.42
CA ALA A 730 24.32 13.43 3.24
C ALA A 730 23.03 13.08 2.50
N ALA A 731 23.11 12.18 1.50
CA ALA A 731 21.93 11.67 0.82
C ALA A 731 21.00 10.96 1.81
N LEU A 732 21.54 10.10 2.68
CA LEU A 732 20.78 9.41 3.72
C LEU A 732 20.25 10.37 4.79
N GLN A 733 21.06 11.34 5.21
CA GLN A 733 20.64 12.40 6.13
C GLN A 733 19.46 13.18 5.56
N MET A 734 19.48 13.56 4.28
CA MET A 734 18.39 14.29 3.63
C MET A 734 17.10 13.46 3.60
N LEU A 735 17.19 12.19 3.20
CA LEU A 735 16.05 11.27 3.17
C LEU A 735 15.47 11.05 4.57
N ALA A 736 16.34 10.77 5.55
CA ALA A 736 15.93 10.58 6.94
C ALA A 736 15.33 11.85 7.51
N PHE A 737 15.91 13.01 7.23
CA PHE A 737 15.45 14.28 7.77
C PHE A 737 14.01 14.60 7.36
N ILE A 738 13.74 14.52 6.06
CA ILE A 738 12.41 14.77 5.51
C ILE A 738 11.40 13.74 6.05
N GLU A 739 11.79 12.47 6.09
CA GLU A 739 10.91 11.40 6.56
C GLU A 739 10.63 11.48 8.07
N MET A 740 11.63 11.75 8.90
CA MET A 740 11.50 11.90 10.34
C MET A 740 10.71 13.16 10.71
N GLY A 741 10.79 14.21 9.90
CA GLY A 741 10.12 15.49 10.20
C GLY A 741 10.76 16.22 11.38
N THR A 742 11.98 15.85 11.77
CA THR A 742 12.76 16.39 12.88
C THR A 742 14.23 16.01 12.69
N THR A 743 15.14 16.74 13.34
CA THR A 743 16.56 16.36 13.45
C THR A 743 16.82 15.43 14.65
N ASP A 744 15.85 15.26 15.55
CA ASP A 744 15.95 14.35 16.70
C ASP A 744 15.68 12.88 16.31
N ALA A 745 16.68 12.25 15.69
CA ALA A 745 16.60 10.87 15.27
C ALA A 745 16.45 9.89 16.45
N GLN A 746 17.08 10.20 17.59
CA GLN A 746 16.97 9.36 18.79
C GLN A 746 15.54 9.32 19.33
N GLY A 747 14.86 10.46 19.35
CA GLY A 747 13.49 10.58 19.85
C GLY A 747 12.43 9.91 18.97
N VAL A 748 12.63 9.84 17.65
CA VAL A 748 11.59 9.33 16.72
C VAL A 748 11.89 7.98 16.07
N VAL A 749 13.15 7.59 15.94
CA VAL A 749 13.54 6.27 15.40
C VAL A 749 13.98 5.34 16.53
N GLY A 750 14.85 5.81 17.40
CA GLY A 750 15.36 5.04 18.53
C GLY A 750 16.74 5.49 18.98
N LEU A 751 17.05 5.24 20.25
CA LEU A 751 18.28 5.73 20.89
C LEU A 751 19.56 5.22 20.20
N GLY A 752 19.56 3.97 19.75
CA GLY A 752 20.80 3.27 19.43
C GLY A 752 21.59 2.87 20.68
N ARG A 753 22.75 2.25 20.46
CA ARG A 753 23.69 1.96 21.54
C ARG A 753 24.50 3.23 21.83
N VAL A 754 24.10 4.04 22.82
CA VAL A 754 24.76 5.32 23.14
C VAL A 754 25.04 5.51 24.64
N ASN A 755 24.58 4.62 25.51
CA ASN A 755 24.68 4.71 26.97
C ASN A 755 25.43 3.52 27.60
N GLU A 756 26.51 3.10 26.96
CA GLU A 756 27.21 1.84 27.23
C GLU A 756 28.71 2.06 27.36
N GLY A 757 29.44 1.04 27.85
CA GLY A 757 30.89 1.12 28.07
C GLY A 757 31.76 0.51 26.96
N SER A 758 31.16 -0.18 25.99
CA SER A 758 31.87 -0.93 24.95
C SER A 758 30.99 -1.11 23.70
N PRO A 759 31.59 -1.38 22.52
CA PRO A 759 30.81 -1.70 21.34
C PRO A 759 30.12 -3.06 21.50
N ALA A 760 29.04 -3.26 20.76
CA ALA A 760 28.35 -4.55 20.63
C ALA A 760 28.38 -5.02 19.17
N THR A 761 27.88 -6.24 18.94
CA THR A 761 27.70 -6.74 17.58
C THR A 761 26.81 -5.80 16.78
N VAL A 762 27.08 -5.68 15.47
CA VAL A 762 26.49 -4.66 14.59
C VAL A 762 24.97 -4.77 14.40
N ASN A 763 24.34 -5.80 14.95
CA ASN A 763 22.90 -6.04 14.97
C ASN A 763 22.37 -6.43 16.37
N ALA A 764 23.12 -6.12 17.43
CA ALA A 764 22.61 -6.24 18.80
C ALA A 764 21.31 -5.44 18.96
N THR A 765 20.42 -5.88 19.85
CA THR A 765 19.05 -5.33 19.96
C THR A 765 19.02 -3.82 20.15
N ASP A 766 19.91 -3.30 20.99
CA ASP A 766 20.06 -1.87 21.27
C ASP A 766 20.67 -1.10 20.09
N VAL A 767 21.69 -1.65 19.42
CA VAL A 767 22.26 -1.12 18.16
C VAL A 767 21.17 -1.04 17.08
N ALA A 768 20.31 -2.05 17.01
CA ALA A 768 19.24 -2.15 16.02
C ALA A 768 18.11 -1.14 16.21
N THR A 769 18.00 -0.49 17.37
CA THR A 769 17.05 0.62 17.55
C THR A 769 17.41 1.85 16.70
N ALA A 770 18.69 2.02 16.35
CA ALA A 770 19.15 3.04 15.40
C ALA A 770 19.07 2.56 13.95
N THR A 771 17.90 2.01 13.55
CA THR A 771 17.68 1.49 12.19
C THR A 771 16.80 2.43 11.37
N TYR A 772 17.36 3.00 10.30
CA TYR A 772 16.61 3.79 9.33
C TYR A 772 16.53 3.06 7.98
N ARG A 773 15.31 2.79 7.50
CA ARG A 773 15.04 2.13 6.19
C ARG A 773 15.93 0.89 5.96
N GLY A 774 16.09 0.09 7.01
CA GLY A 774 16.87 -1.15 6.99
C GLY A 774 18.38 -1.00 7.20
N ILE A 775 18.93 0.22 7.28
CA ILE A 775 20.32 0.50 7.63
C ILE A 775 20.45 0.52 9.15
N VAL A 776 21.17 -0.45 9.70
CA VAL A 776 21.28 -0.74 11.13
C VAL A 776 22.49 -0.03 11.74
N GLY A 777 22.33 0.53 12.94
CA GLY A 777 23.38 1.22 13.68
C GLY A 777 23.88 2.46 12.93
N LEU A 778 22.95 3.24 12.36
CA LEU A 778 23.31 4.43 11.58
C LEU A 778 23.94 5.52 12.46
N TRP A 779 23.55 5.55 13.74
CA TRP A 779 24.21 6.28 14.83
C TRP A 779 24.46 5.35 16.02
N GLY A 780 25.32 5.79 16.95
CA GLY A 780 25.72 5.01 18.10
C GLY A 780 26.55 3.76 17.76
N ASN A 781 26.79 2.94 18.77
CA ASN A 781 27.74 1.83 18.81
C ASN A 781 29.17 2.30 18.58
N VAL A 782 29.54 2.72 17.38
CA VAL A 782 30.88 3.24 17.06
C VAL A 782 30.76 4.46 16.16
N TRP A 783 31.70 5.39 16.30
CA TRP A 783 31.94 6.42 15.29
C TRP A 783 32.22 5.77 13.94
N GLN A 784 31.72 6.38 12.87
CA GLN A 784 31.89 5.88 11.51
C GLN A 784 32.67 6.88 10.68
N TYR A 785 33.93 6.56 10.36
CA TYR A 785 34.76 7.30 9.43
C TYR A 785 33.98 7.63 8.16
N CYS A 786 34.08 8.88 7.71
CA CYS A 786 33.41 9.38 6.53
C CYS A 786 34.41 10.05 5.61
N ASP A 787 34.48 9.55 4.38
CA ASP A 787 35.44 10.04 3.38
C ASP A 787 34.91 11.25 2.60
N GLY A 788 35.79 11.94 1.88
CA GLY A 788 35.39 13.03 0.98
C GLY A 788 35.06 14.36 1.65
N ILE A 789 35.33 14.49 2.95
CA ILE A 789 35.43 15.78 3.64
C ILE A 789 36.62 15.76 4.59
N ARG A 790 37.34 16.88 4.68
CA ARG A 790 38.42 17.09 5.65
C ARG A 790 38.51 18.54 6.10
N VAL A 791 39.11 18.75 7.26
CA VAL A 791 39.61 20.05 7.69
C VAL A 791 41.08 20.14 7.31
N GLN A 792 41.46 21.18 6.59
CA GLN A 792 42.87 21.43 6.27
C GLN A 792 43.65 21.88 7.51
N ALA A 793 44.85 21.34 7.65
CA ALA A 793 45.85 21.83 8.60
C ALA A 793 46.11 23.32 8.40
N SER A 794 46.52 24.00 9.47
CA SER A 794 46.90 25.43 9.53
C SER A 794 45.78 26.44 9.23
N SER A 795 44.96 26.23 8.19
CA SER A 795 43.88 27.14 7.79
C SER A 795 42.55 26.84 8.49
N GLY A 796 42.32 25.57 8.84
CA GLY A 796 41.05 25.12 9.37
C GLY A 796 39.89 25.09 8.38
N VAL A 797 40.20 25.29 7.10
CA VAL A 797 39.25 25.34 6.00
C VAL A 797 38.77 23.94 5.66
N LEU A 798 37.48 23.80 5.43
CA LEU A 798 36.86 22.58 4.96
C LEU A 798 37.21 22.34 3.49
N SER A 799 37.63 21.13 3.16
CA SER A 799 37.70 20.64 1.79
C SER A 799 36.73 19.49 1.61
N VAL A 800 36.06 19.46 0.48
CA VAL A 800 35.16 18.37 0.09
C VAL A 800 35.63 17.81 -1.26
N TRP A 801 35.22 16.60 -1.61
CA TRP A 801 35.39 16.11 -2.99
C TRP A 801 34.60 16.94 -3.99
N ASP A 802 34.96 16.85 -5.27
CA ASP A 802 34.17 17.43 -6.35
C ASP A 802 32.78 16.77 -6.45
N ARG A 803 31.82 17.53 -6.97
CA ARG A 803 30.42 17.10 -7.10
C ARG A 803 30.20 16.08 -8.23
N GLN A 804 31.21 15.85 -9.06
CA GLN A 804 31.16 14.96 -10.22
C GLN A 804 31.73 13.56 -9.92
N GLY A 805 32.04 13.25 -8.66
CA GLY A 805 32.43 11.92 -8.23
C GLY A 805 33.84 11.51 -8.69
N ASN A 806 34.71 12.46 -9.06
CA ASN A 806 36.11 12.20 -9.41
C ASN A 806 37.01 12.08 -8.17
N LYS A 807 36.46 12.36 -6.98
CA LYS A 807 37.17 12.34 -5.68
C LYS A 807 38.35 13.32 -5.61
N SER A 808 38.28 14.39 -6.39
CA SER A 808 39.26 15.49 -6.38
C SER A 808 38.94 16.46 -5.26
N TRP A 809 39.94 16.88 -4.48
CA TRP A 809 39.72 17.82 -3.38
C TRP A 809 39.44 19.23 -3.89
N VAL A 810 38.33 19.80 -3.43
CA VAL A 810 37.95 21.20 -3.64
C VAL A 810 38.17 21.97 -2.34
N ASN A 811 38.98 23.02 -2.40
CA ASN A 811 39.09 23.98 -1.32
C ASN A 811 37.84 24.88 -1.34
N THR A 812 37.08 24.88 -0.24
CA THR A 812 35.79 25.58 -0.18
C THR A 812 35.91 27.03 0.31
N GLY A 813 37.03 27.37 0.96
CA GLY A 813 37.18 28.65 1.67
C GLY A 813 36.36 28.78 2.95
N ALA A 814 35.45 27.84 3.26
CA ALA A 814 34.67 27.85 4.49
C ALA A 814 35.47 27.25 5.66
N VAL A 815 35.47 27.91 6.81
CA VAL A 815 36.15 27.44 8.03
C VAL A 815 35.18 26.57 8.84
N ARG A 816 35.68 25.48 9.44
CA ARG A 816 34.88 24.67 10.36
C ARG A 816 34.36 25.50 11.54
N VAL A 817 33.23 25.08 12.11
CA VAL A 817 32.76 25.57 13.41
C VAL A 817 33.55 24.96 14.57
N ASP A 818 33.42 25.55 15.76
CA ASP A 818 33.91 24.99 17.02
C ASP A 818 33.02 23.84 17.54
N LEU A 819 33.39 23.27 18.69
CA LEU A 819 32.58 22.28 19.39
C LEU A 819 31.26 22.90 19.88
N GLY A 820 30.14 22.24 19.61
CA GLY A 820 28.82 22.66 20.09
C GLY A 820 27.65 22.05 19.33
N TYR A 821 26.44 22.46 19.70
CA TYR A 821 25.19 22.05 19.06
C TYR A 821 24.88 22.96 17.86
N PRO A 822 24.54 22.42 16.67
CA PRO A 822 24.26 23.25 15.51
C PRO A 822 23.06 24.18 15.68
N THR A 823 23.24 25.46 15.36
CA THR A 823 22.15 26.45 15.25
C THR A 823 21.81 26.78 13.80
N SER A 824 22.66 26.38 12.86
CA SER A 824 22.41 26.44 11.42
C SER A 824 23.22 25.37 10.68
N PHE A 825 22.79 25.01 9.47
CA PHE A 825 23.61 24.28 8.51
C PHE A 825 24.39 25.26 7.62
N LEU A 826 25.62 24.89 7.26
CA LEU A 826 26.47 25.67 6.38
C LEU A 826 25.86 25.72 4.98
N SER A 827 25.72 26.91 4.42
CA SER A 827 25.02 27.13 3.14
C SER A 827 25.89 27.82 2.09
N SER A 828 27.17 28.06 2.38
CA SER A 828 28.09 28.67 1.42
C SER A 828 28.24 27.80 0.17
N ALA A 829 28.20 28.42 -0.99
CA ALA A 829 28.35 27.75 -2.27
C ALA A 829 29.28 28.56 -3.17
N GLY A 830 30.00 27.87 -4.04
CA GLY A 830 30.87 28.44 -5.05
C GLY A 830 30.76 27.68 -6.38
N PRO A 831 31.54 28.06 -7.40
CA PRO A 831 31.49 27.40 -8.71
C PRO A 831 31.79 25.90 -8.68
N THR A 832 32.54 25.45 -7.66
CA THR A 832 33.08 24.09 -7.56
C THR A 832 32.56 23.29 -6.36
N HIS A 833 31.80 23.90 -5.44
CA HIS A 833 31.27 23.24 -4.24
C HIS A 833 29.93 23.88 -3.82
N ASP A 834 29.10 23.13 -3.12
CA ASP A 834 27.87 23.63 -2.54
C ASP A 834 27.61 22.94 -1.20
N PHE A 835 27.70 23.66 -0.07
CA PHE A 835 27.46 23.02 1.23
C PHE A 835 26.00 22.64 1.46
N ARG A 836 25.06 23.08 0.60
CA ARG A 836 23.69 22.55 0.63
C ARG A 836 23.60 21.09 0.16
N ASP A 837 24.68 20.55 -0.40
CA ASP A 837 24.85 19.11 -0.69
C ASP A 837 25.02 18.26 0.58
N VAL A 838 25.39 18.85 1.72
CA VAL A 838 25.81 18.13 2.94
C VAL A 838 25.30 18.79 4.22
N PHE A 839 25.18 18.03 5.32
CA PHE A 839 24.71 18.57 6.60
C PHE A 839 25.87 18.87 7.54
N VAL A 840 26.70 19.85 7.17
CA VAL A 840 27.78 20.38 8.03
C VAL A 840 27.25 21.60 8.79
N PRO A 841 27.56 21.77 10.08
CA PRO A 841 27.10 22.95 10.83
C PRO A 841 27.72 24.25 10.30
N GLY A 842 26.90 25.29 10.17
CA GLY A 842 27.34 26.65 9.82
C GLY A 842 27.62 27.52 11.05
N SER A 843 26.93 27.24 12.15
CA SER A 843 27.12 27.88 13.45
C SER A 843 26.73 26.92 14.57
N VAL A 844 27.31 27.11 15.75
CA VAL A 844 27.06 26.25 16.92
C VAL A 844 26.78 27.09 18.17
N THR A 845 26.21 26.44 19.18
CA THR A 845 25.98 26.96 20.54
C THR A 845 26.41 25.93 21.58
N SER A 846 26.81 26.37 22.78
CA SER A 846 26.98 25.47 23.93
C SER A 846 25.65 25.13 24.62
N THR A 847 24.58 25.86 24.32
CA THR A 847 23.27 25.70 24.93
C THR A 847 22.38 24.82 24.07
N TYR A 848 22.16 23.57 24.48
CA TYR A 848 21.32 22.61 23.76
C TYR A 848 19.97 23.22 23.32
N LEU A 849 19.26 23.92 24.21
CA LEU A 849 17.93 24.46 23.90
C LEU A 849 17.90 25.53 22.79
N ASP A 850 19.05 26.10 22.41
CA ASP A 850 19.12 27.07 21.31
C ASP A 850 19.36 26.40 19.95
N ALA A 851 19.64 25.09 19.95
CA ALA A 851 20.01 24.33 18.75
C ALA A 851 18.83 24.00 17.84
N ILE A 852 19.15 23.75 16.57
CA ILE A 852 18.25 23.16 15.57
C ILE A 852 18.57 21.68 15.30
N VAL A 853 19.63 21.15 15.90
CA VAL A 853 20.07 19.76 15.83
C VAL A 853 20.52 19.37 17.24
N PRO A 854 19.99 18.28 17.82
CA PRO A 854 20.35 17.86 19.17
C PRO A 854 21.73 17.19 19.24
N ASP A 855 22.21 16.70 18.10
CA ASP A 855 23.47 16.00 17.95
C ASP A 855 24.68 16.94 18.07
N LEU A 856 25.73 16.50 18.75
CA LEU A 856 26.91 17.32 19.01
C LEU A 856 27.85 17.35 17.80
N THR A 857 28.35 18.55 17.48
CA THR A 857 29.51 18.74 16.61
C THR A 857 30.76 18.77 17.46
N ILE A 858 31.72 17.91 17.15
CA ILE A 858 33.04 17.88 17.78
C ILE A 858 34.05 18.44 16.79
N ALA A 859 34.72 19.52 17.17
CA ALA A 859 35.84 20.06 16.42
C ALA A 859 37.02 20.28 17.36
N THR A 860 38.24 20.09 16.84
CA THR A 860 39.46 20.47 17.55
C THR A 860 39.96 21.80 17.02
N THR A 861 40.54 22.64 17.88
CA THR A 861 41.27 23.85 17.48
C THR A 861 42.70 23.53 17.02
N ASN A 862 43.18 22.29 17.19
CA ASN A 862 44.52 21.89 16.80
C ASN A 862 44.68 21.85 15.27
N THR A 863 45.53 22.75 14.75
CA THR A 863 45.79 22.96 13.33
C THR A 863 47.02 22.23 12.78
N ALA A 864 47.69 21.39 13.57
CA ALA A 864 48.94 20.74 13.14
C ALA A 864 48.79 19.72 12.01
N TYR A 865 47.59 19.15 11.84
CA TYR A 865 47.31 18.09 10.88
C TYR A 865 45.93 18.27 10.26
N ASP A 866 45.76 17.72 9.05
CA ASP A 866 44.45 17.57 8.43
C ASP A 866 43.57 16.70 9.33
N ARG A 867 42.28 17.06 9.42
CA ARG A 867 41.30 16.29 10.20
C ARG A 867 40.31 15.58 9.30
N THR A 868 40.09 14.30 9.56
CA THR A 868 39.06 13.49 8.90
C THR A 868 37.72 13.67 9.60
N ALA A 869 36.64 13.27 8.93
CA ALA A 869 35.32 13.23 9.55
C ALA A 869 34.97 11.83 10.06
N SER A 870 34.30 11.80 11.22
CA SER A 870 33.61 10.63 11.74
C SER A 870 32.17 11.02 12.08
N LEU A 871 31.21 10.13 11.85
CA LEU A 871 29.78 10.42 11.99
C LEU A 871 29.08 9.48 12.96
N GLY A 872 27.94 9.92 13.50
CA GLY A 872 26.98 9.06 14.20
C GLY A 872 27.15 8.95 15.72
N GLY A 873 28.33 9.25 16.26
CA GLY A 873 28.64 9.08 17.67
C GLY A 873 28.87 7.63 18.11
N ALA A 874 29.59 7.45 19.22
CA ALA A 874 29.94 6.14 19.78
C ALA A 874 29.01 5.69 20.93
N TYR A 875 29.24 4.47 21.41
CA TYR A 875 28.47 3.78 22.45
C TYR A 875 28.31 4.52 23.79
N SER A 876 29.03 5.61 24.05
CA SER A 876 29.05 6.32 25.35
C SER A 876 28.66 7.80 25.26
N MET A 877 28.08 8.24 24.14
CA MET A 877 27.82 9.67 23.89
C MET A 877 26.45 10.17 24.36
N GLY A 878 25.55 9.26 24.74
CA GLY A 878 24.17 9.58 25.13
C GLY A 878 23.47 10.46 24.09
N PRO A 879 22.85 11.59 24.51
CA PRO A 879 22.07 12.45 23.63
C PRO A 879 22.91 13.21 22.59
N ASN A 880 24.25 13.19 22.70
CA ASN A 880 25.13 13.88 21.76
C ASN A 880 25.36 13.09 20.46
N ALA A 881 25.02 11.80 20.44
CA ALA A 881 25.06 10.97 19.24
C ALA A 881 23.81 11.17 18.38
N GLY A 882 23.88 10.76 17.12
CA GLY A 882 22.75 10.86 16.20
C GLY A 882 23.23 10.99 14.76
N ILE A 883 22.30 10.95 13.82
CA ILE A 883 22.62 10.90 12.38
C ILE A 883 23.33 12.18 11.89
N PHE A 884 23.18 13.31 12.58
CA PHE A 884 23.85 14.59 12.29
C PHE A 884 25.08 14.84 13.16
N SER A 885 25.39 13.95 14.11
CA SER A 885 26.62 14.07 14.91
C SER A 885 27.84 13.91 14.01
N ILE A 886 28.74 14.88 14.07
CA ILE A 886 29.98 14.91 13.28
C ILE A 886 31.17 15.28 14.16
N ALA A 887 32.24 14.50 14.05
CA ALA A 887 33.54 14.79 14.62
C ALA A 887 34.52 15.14 13.50
N LEU A 888 35.11 16.34 13.57
CA LEU A 888 36.13 16.89 12.68
C LEU A 888 37.45 17.07 13.45
N SER A 889 37.86 16.05 14.18
CA SER A 889 38.94 16.14 15.19
C SER A 889 40.09 15.14 15.00
N GLU A 890 39.86 14.04 14.31
CA GLU A 890 40.81 12.92 14.20
C GLU A 890 41.79 13.11 13.05
N THR A 891 43.03 12.65 13.20
CA THR A 891 43.98 12.59 12.07
C THR A 891 43.81 11.29 11.29
N ALA A 892 44.25 11.26 10.04
CA ALA A 892 44.16 10.05 9.22
C ALA A 892 44.96 8.85 9.76
N SER A 893 45.90 9.07 10.69
CA SER A 893 46.70 8.06 11.38
C SER A 893 46.20 7.71 12.79
N SER A 894 45.23 8.46 13.32
CA SER A 894 44.62 8.17 14.62
C SER A 894 43.78 6.90 14.52
N TYR A 895 43.74 6.12 15.59
CA TYR A 895 42.88 4.95 15.71
C TYR A 895 42.38 4.82 17.14
N TYR A 896 41.10 4.48 17.29
CA TYR A 896 40.42 4.38 18.57
C TYR A 896 39.56 3.12 18.63
N GLU A 897 39.37 2.57 19.82
CA GLU A 897 38.53 1.39 20.07
C GLU A 897 37.05 1.61 19.75
N ASN A 898 36.62 2.87 19.67
CA ASN A 898 35.24 3.28 19.45
C ASN A 898 34.99 3.88 18.05
N THR A 899 35.99 3.82 17.16
CA THR A 899 35.92 4.41 15.82
C THR A 899 36.18 3.36 14.75
N GLY A 900 35.23 3.22 13.83
CA GLY A 900 35.24 2.30 12.71
C GLY A 900 34.70 3.00 11.47
N GLY A 901 33.90 2.32 10.65
CA GLY A 901 33.38 2.89 9.41
C GLY A 901 32.22 2.09 8.84
N ARG A 902 31.83 2.42 7.60
CA ARG A 902 30.78 1.72 6.87
C ARG A 902 31.19 1.49 5.43
N LEU A 903 31.00 0.26 4.96
CA LEU A 903 31.26 -0.11 3.57
C LEU A 903 30.22 0.53 2.65
N ALA A 904 30.62 0.99 1.47
CA ALA A 904 29.73 1.42 0.40
C ALA A 904 30.20 0.84 -0.94
N LYS A 905 29.34 0.93 -1.96
CA LYS A 905 29.65 0.56 -3.34
C LYS A 905 28.96 1.50 -4.32
N VAL A 906 29.67 1.92 -5.36
CA VAL A 906 29.14 2.72 -6.48
C VAL A 906 29.50 2.09 -7.81
#